data_AF-A0A3S3QS90-F1
#
_entry.id   AF-A0A3S3QS90-F1
#
_cell.length_a   1.000
_cell.length_b   1.000
_cell.length_c   1.000
_cell.angle_alpha   90.00
_cell.angle_beta   90.00
_cell.angle_gamma   90.00
#
_symmetry.space_group_name_H-M   'P 1'
#
loop_
_entity.id
_entity.type
_entity.pdbx_description
1 polymer ?
#
loop_
_entity_poly.entity_id
_entity_poly.type
_entity_poly.pdbx_seq_one_letter_code
_entity_poly.pdbx_strand_id
1 'polypeptide(L)'
;MATSNLFPSSPLSSSSSTSSSPSTTKISPLHYFHITPSNFPKTLLNPSKPPSLSFKLSSSSSKTAISTFFPGDDDPTSPESDKPREECGVVGIYGDPEASRLCYLALHALQHRGQEGAGIVSVHKNILQSVTGVGLVSDVFNQSKLDLLPGNSAIGHVRYSTAGSSMLKNVQPFVAGYRFGSVGVAHNGNLVNYRLLRHALEDQGSIFNTSSDTEVVLHLIAISKARPFLQRIVGACEQLQGAYSMVFITEDKLVAVRDPFGFRPLVMGRRSNGAVVFASETCALDLIEATYEREVNPGEVVVVDAAGISSLCLLPHRPRKACVFEHIYFSLPNSTVFGRSVYESRYAFGQILAAKAPVDCDVVIAVPDSGFVAALGYAAKAGVPFQQGLIRSHYVGRTFIEPSQKIRDFGVKLKLAPVQAVLKGKRVVVVDDSIVRGTTSSKIVRLLKDAGAKEVHMRIASPPIIGSCYYGVDTPSSEELISNRMSVEEVREFIQCDSLAFLSLESLGEFLGEEAPSFCDACFSGNYPVLPAESKVKRVGDFVDDGLNGSVDAGWTETHVNQTPVKVEGTISCQKKEKAVNDTSASSVQDSSSKANGNIRNPKQTLLPFPSEYPVRDMASTKKLTGLIGPTRLLLATAIV
;
A
#
# COMPACT_ATOMS: atom_id res chain seq x y z
N MET A 1 9.64 -57.18 -28.13
CA MET A 1 10.23 -58.23 -27.26
C MET A 1 11.50 -58.70 -27.94
N ALA A 2 12.68 -58.86 -27.35
CA ALA A 2 13.35 -58.38 -26.14
C ALA A 2 14.80 -58.84 -26.32
N THR A 3 15.81 -57.99 -26.12
CA THR A 3 17.22 -58.37 -26.30
C THR A 3 18.11 -57.60 -25.33
N SER A 4 18.89 -58.37 -24.54
CA SER A 4 20.30 -58.21 -24.11
C SER A 4 20.78 -56.87 -23.51
N ASN A 5 21.70 -56.74 -22.56
CA ASN A 5 22.52 -57.59 -21.69
C ASN A 5 23.35 -56.61 -20.80
N LEU A 6 23.47 -56.88 -19.48
CA LEU A 6 24.68 -56.95 -18.62
C LEU A 6 25.84 -55.92 -18.83
N PHE A 7 26.51 -55.25 -17.86
CA PHE A 7 27.07 -55.60 -16.54
C PHE A 7 27.46 -54.29 -15.72
N PRO A 8 27.89 -54.40 -14.43
CA PRO A 8 28.17 -53.30 -13.48
C PRO A 8 29.67 -53.09 -13.10
N SER A 9 29.94 -51.99 -12.38
CA SER A 9 31.07 -51.61 -11.45
C SER A 9 32.41 -52.38 -11.41
N SER A 10 33.55 -51.63 -11.33
CA SER A 10 34.65 -51.63 -10.31
C SER A 10 36.08 -51.26 -10.89
N PRO A 11 37.27 -51.41 -10.23
CA PRO A 11 38.19 -50.31 -9.81
C PRO A 11 39.71 -50.42 -10.23
N LEU A 12 40.54 -49.46 -9.76
CA LEU A 12 42.00 -49.49 -9.42
C LEU A 12 43.12 -49.78 -10.47
N SER A 13 44.09 -48.84 -10.61
CA SER A 13 45.55 -48.95 -10.24
C SER A 13 46.62 -48.35 -11.19
N SER A 14 47.57 -47.58 -10.59
CA SER A 14 49.04 -47.39 -10.87
C SER A 14 49.54 -46.94 -12.27
N SER A 15 50.61 -46.18 -12.54
CA SER A 15 51.88 -45.72 -11.91
C SER A 15 52.45 -44.57 -12.82
N SER A 16 53.28 -43.60 -12.43
CA SER A 16 54.69 -43.71 -12.00
C SER A 16 55.28 -42.30 -11.72
N SER A 17 56.39 -42.30 -10.99
CA SER A 17 57.14 -41.26 -10.28
C SER A 17 58.19 -40.47 -11.09
N THR A 18 58.57 -39.28 -10.62
CA THR A 18 59.96 -38.73 -10.49
C THR A 18 59.88 -37.36 -9.76
N SER A 19 60.16 -37.28 -8.44
CA SER A 19 61.45 -36.99 -7.78
C SER A 19 62.06 -35.59 -8.03
N SER A 20 61.95 -34.68 -7.06
CA SER A 20 63.09 -33.99 -6.41
C SER A 20 62.65 -32.87 -5.46
N SER A 21 62.99 -33.03 -4.18
CA SER A 21 63.20 -31.96 -3.18
C SER A 21 64.69 -31.54 -3.20
N PRO A 22 65.22 -30.56 -2.42
CA PRO A 22 64.61 -29.66 -1.42
C PRO A 22 65.09 -28.17 -1.54
N SER A 23 64.50 -27.23 -0.77
CA SER A 23 65.27 -26.34 0.12
C SER A 23 64.37 -25.34 0.86
N THR A 24 64.65 -25.25 2.16
CA THR A 24 64.15 -24.32 3.15
C THR A 24 64.68 -22.90 2.92
N THR A 25 63.78 -21.92 2.93
CA THR A 25 64.15 -20.52 3.23
C THR A 25 63.11 -19.90 4.16
N LYS A 26 63.58 -19.55 5.36
CA LYS A 26 62.87 -18.78 6.38
C LYS A 26 62.50 -17.40 5.81
N ILE A 27 61.23 -16.99 5.96
CA ILE A 27 60.85 -15.56 5.92
C ILE A 27 59.92 -15.28 7.11
N SER A 28 60.30 -14.22 7.81
CA SER A 28 59.86 -13.68 9.10
C SER A 28 58.44 -13.09 9.11
N PRO A 29 57.78 -13.03 10.29
CA PRO A 29 56.48 -12.39 10.44
C PRO A 29 56.58 -10.86 10.35
N LEU A 30 55.69 -10.27 9.55
CA LEU A 30 55.57 -8.83 9.33
C LEU A 30 55.08 -8.10 10.58
N HIS A 31 55.75 -6.96 10.82
CA HIS A 31 55.62 -6.06 11.97
C HIS A 31 54.21 -5.48 12.16
N TYR A 32 53.69 -5.62 13.37
CA TYR A 32 52.69 -4.74 13.96
C TYR A 32 53.27 -3.32 14.11
N PHE A 33 52.65 -2.33 13.47
CA PHE A 33 52.96 -0.92 13.73
C PHE A 33 52.28 -0.47 15.02
N HIS A 34 53.07 -0.37 16.08
CA HIS A 34 52.77 0.42 17.27
C HIS A 34 52.88 1.91 16.94
N ILE A 35 51.80 2.67 17.08
CA ILE A 35 51.83 4.13 17.10
C ILE A 35 51.81 4.56 18.57
N THR A 36 52.93 5.09 19.05
CA THR A 36 53.07 5.75 20.35
C THR A 36 52.68 7.23 20.25
N PRO A 37 51.96 7.79 21.24
CA PRO A 37 51.63 9.21 21.27
C PRO A 37 52.72 9.98 22.01
N SER A 38 53.55 10.74 21.31
CA SER A 38 54.39 11.76 21.96
C SER A 38 54.82 12.86 21.00
N ASN A 39 54.63 14.10 21.46
CA ASN A 39 55.16 15.37 20.94
C ASN A 39 54.21 16.22 20.08
N PHE A 40 53.31 16.94 20.76
CA PHE A 40 52.90 18.29 20.35
C PHE A 40 53.24 19.30 21.46
N PRO A 41 53.77 20.49 21.13
CA PRO A 41 54.29 21.44 22.11
C PRO A 41 53.19 22.21 22.86
N LYS A 42 53.40 22.40 24.17
CA LYS A 42 52.59 23.24 25.06
C LYS A 42 53.22 24.64 25.19
N THR A 43 52.48 25.66 24.74
CA THR A 43 52.56 27.09 25.14
C THR A 43 51.44 27.78 24.37
N LEU A 44 50.56 28.63 24.85
CA LEU A 44 50.30 29.40 26.06
C LEU A 44 48.81 29.80 25.98
N LEU A 45 48.10 29.98 27.10
CA LEU A 45 47.26 31.15 27.42
C LEU A 45 46.24 30.87 28.54
N ASN A 46 46.28 31.77 29.53
CA ASN A 46 45.45 31.87 30.73
C ASN A 46 43.95 32.10 30.46
N PRO A 47 43.06 31.76 31.41
CA PRO A 47 41.66 32.16 31.37
C PRO A 47 41.47 33.52 32.07
N SER A 48 41.19 34.57 31.30
CA SER A 48 40.64 35.83 31.82
C SER A 48 39.19 36.01 31.33
N LYS A 49 38.28 36.24 32.29
CA LYS A 49 36.84 36.54 32.12
C LYS A 49 36.51 37.52 30.97
N PRO A 50 35.33 37.36 30.34
CA PRO A 50 34.54 38.47 29.81
C PRO A 50 33.29 38.77 30.68
N PRO A 51 32.64 39.93 30.49
CA PRO A 51 31.93 40.65 31.54
C PRO A 51 30.46 40.26 31.73
N SER A 52 29.96 40.55 32.93
CA SER A 52 28.56 40.47 33.33
C SER A 52 27.69 41.48 32.57
N LEU A 53 26.71 40.99 31.82
CA LEU A 53 25.54 41.74 31.38
C LEU A 53 24.34 41.31 32.22
N SER A 54 23.93 42.19 33.13
CA SER A 54 22.73 42.06 33.94
C SER A 54 21.49 42.39 33.11
N PHE A 55 20.62 41.42 32.90
CA PHE A 55 19.22 41.68 32.53
C PHE A 55 18.30 41.28 33.68
N LYS A 56 17.49 42.26 34.12
CA LYS A 56 16.49 42.15 35.18
C LYS A 56 15.45 41.09 34.80
N LEU A 57 15.27 40.11 35.69
CA LEU A 57 14.13 39.19 35.63
C LEU A 57 12.89 39.94 36.14
N SER A 58 12.01 40.36 35.24
CA SER A 58 10.63 40.71 35.60
C SER A 58 9.77 39.46 35.49
N SER A 59 9.22 39.02 36.61
CA SER A 59 8.20 37.97 36.69
C SER A 59 6.93 38.40 35.98
N SER A 60 6.60 37.75 34.86
CA SER A 60 5.22 37.70 34.36
C SER A 60 4.84 36.25 34.06
N SER A 61 3.97 35.73 34.91
CA SER A 61 3.20 34.51 34.73
C SER A 61 2.45 34.53 33.39
N SER A 62 2.85 33.68 32.45
CA SER A 62 2.14 33.47 31.19
C SER A 62 1.67 32.02 31.12
N LYS A 63 0.36 31.88 31.08
CA LYS A 63 -0.40 30.64 30.97
C LYS A 63 0.06 29.83 29.76
N THR A 64 0.12 28.52 29.94
CA THR A 64 0.28 27.48 28.93
C THR A 64 -0.59 27.76 27.71
N ALA A 65 0.02 28.13 26.59
CA ALA A 65 -0.64 28.15 25.30
C ALA A 65 -0.55 26.74 24.70
N ILE A 66 -1.69 26.07 24.65
CA ILE A 66 -1.92 24.84 23.91
C ILE A 66 -1.61 25.16 22.44
N SER A 67 -0.55 24.57 21.88
CA SER A 67 -0.31 24.64 20.44
C SER A 67 -1.36 23.76 19.75
N THR A 68 -2.38 24.40 19.20
CA THR A 68 -3.27 23.80 18.22
C THR A 68 -2.43 23.38 17.02
N PHE A 69 -2.19 22.07 16.90
CA PHE A 69 -1.70 21.44 15.68
C PHE A 69 -2.78 21.59 14.61
N PHE A 70 -2.55 22.45 13.63
CA PHE A 70 -3.32 22.45 12.40
C PHE A 70 -2.76 21.34 11.49
N PRO A 71 -3.59 20.41 10.99
CA PRO A 71 -3.15 19.49 9.94
C PRO A 71 -2.90 20.30 8.66
N GLY A 72 -1.72 20.14 8.08
CA GLY A 72 -1.28 20.87 6.90
C GLY A 72 -1.93 20.34 5.62
N ASP A 73 -2.35 21.26 4.75
CA ASP A 73 -2.69 20.99 3.37
C ASP A 73 -1.46 20.53 2.59
N ASP A 74 -1.57 19.44 1.84
CA ASP A 74 -0.53 18.94 0.95
C ASP A 74 -0.23 19.96 -0.14
N ASP A 75 0.97 20.53 -0.16
CA ASP A 75 1.41 21.43 -1.23
C ASP A 75 1.62 20.63 -2.53
N PRO A 76 0.79 20.86 -3.58
CA PRO A 76 0.86 20.12 -4.84
C PRO A 76 2.15 20.39 -5.64
N THR A 77 2.98 21.34 -5.21
CA THR A 77 4.27 21.67 -5.84
C THR A 77 5.48 20.95 -5.22
N SER A 78 5.27 20.20 -4.13
CA SER A 78 6.31 19.42 -3.48
C SER A 78 6.73 18.24 -4.39
N PRO A 79 8.04 17.94 -4.55
CA PRO A 79 8.51 16.80 -5.35
C PRO A 79 8.08 15.44 -4.78
N GLU A 80 7.52 15.44 -3.57
CA GLU A 80 6.90 14.28 -2.91
C GLU A 80 5.56 13.89 -3.52
N SER A 81 4.82 14.85 -4.07
CA SER A 81 3.49 14.67 -4.66
C SER A 81 3.47 14.09 -6.08
N ASP A 82 4.65 13.84 -6.67
CA ASP A 82 4.79 13.51 -8.11
C ASP A 82 5.13 12.03 -8.38
N LYS A 83 5.19 11.19 -7.34
CA LYS A 83 5.29 9.73 -7.48
C LYS A 83 4.09 9.06 -6.82
N PRO A 84 3.53 7.98 -7.40
CA PRO A 84 2.44 7.25 -6.77
C PRO A 84 2.93 6.63 -5.47
N ARG A 85 2.05 6.48 -4.49
CA ARG A 85 2.40 5.89 -3.18
C ARG A 85 1.42 4.78 -2.85
N GLU A 86 1.88 3.67 -2.27
CA GLU A 86 0.98 2.58 -1.93
C GLU A 86 0.41 2.84 -0.55
N GLU A 87 -0.84 2.45 -0.34
CA GLU A 87 -1.57 2.70 0.90
C GLU A 87 -0.82 2.20 2.12
N CYS A 88 -0.43 0.93 2.17
CA CYS A 88 -0.11 0.29 3.44
C CYS A 88 0.74 -0.98 3.28
N GLY A 89 1.33 -1.42 4.38
CA GLY A 89 1.91 -2.76 4.54
C GLY A 89 1.34 -3.44 5.76
N VAL A 90 1.01 -4.73 5.66
CA VAL A 90 0.44 -5.52 6.77
C VAL A 90 1.34 -6.68 7.17
N VAL A 91 1.34 -7.02 8.46
CA VAL A 91 2.05 -8.17 9.03
C VAL A 91 1.14 -8.88 10.03
N GLY A 92 1.16 -10.21 10.05
CA GLY A 92 0.53 -11.02 11.09
C GLY A 92 1.44 -12.16 11.53
N ILE A 93 1.54 -12.42 12.82
CA ILE A 93 2.40 -13.45 13.42
C ILE A 93 1.60 -14.23 14.44
N TYR A 94 1.67 -15.57 14.39
CA TYR A 94 1.02 -16.47 15.33
C TYR A 94 1.99 -17.53 15.85
N GLY A 95 1.99 -17.75 17.17
CA GLY A 95 2.72 -18.83 17.82
C GLY A 95 4.18 -18.52 18.16
N ASP A 96 4.55 -17.24 18.30
CA ASP A 96 5.91 -16.82 18.66
C ASP A 96 5.92 -15.96 19.94
N PRO A 97 6.69 -16.32 20.99
CA PRO A 97 6.73 -15.55 22.24
C PRO A 97 7.20 -14.09 22.09
N GLU A 98 7.84 -13.75 20.98
CA GLU A 98 8.30 -12.39 20.67
C GLU A 98 7.51 -11.75 19.52
N ALA A 99 6.24 -12.16 19.32
CA ALA A 99 5.42 -11.73 18.20
C ALA A 99 5.41 -10.21 17.95
N SER A 100 5.35 -9.37 19.00
CA SER A 100 5.37 -7.91 18.85
C SER A 100 6.71 -7.36 18.36
N ARG A 101 7.84 -7.90 18.82
CA ARG A 101 9.20 -7.50 18.37
C ARG A 101 9.44 -7.93 16.93
N LEU A 102 9.03 -9.15 16.57
CA LEU A 102 9.13 -9.63 15.21
C LEU A 102 8.22 -8.84 14.27
N CYS A 103 7.03 -8.47 14.74
CA CYS A 103 6.11 -7.62 13.99
C CYS A 103 6.74 -6.24 13.74
N TYR A 104 7.36 -5.63 14.76
CA TYR A 104 8.14 -4.39 14.61
C TYR A 104 9.24 -4.51 13.54
N LEU A 105 10.04 -5.58 13.56
CA LEU A 105 11.09 -5.80 12.56
C LEU A 105 10.52 -5.97 11.16
N ALA A 106 9.48 -6.79 11.00
CA ALA A 106 8.80 -7.01 9.73
C ALA A 106 8.17 -5.72 9.18
N LEU A 107 7.57 -4.88 10.03
CA LEU A 107 7.07 -3.56 9.63
C LEU A 107 8.19 -2.61 9.22
N HIS A 108 9.36 -2.66 9.88
CA HIS A 108 10.53 -1.91 9.47
C HIS A 108 11.02 -2.32 8.08
N ALA A 109 10.97 -3.62 7.73
CA ALA A 109 11.25 -4.09 6.37
C ALA A 109 10.22 -3.61 5.33
N LEU A 110 8.98 -3.33 5.76
CA LEU A 110 7.90 -2.83 4.91
C LEU A 110 7.74 -1.30 4.97
N GLN A 111 8.65 -0.56 5.63
CA GLN A 111 8.52 0.88 5.87
C GLN A 111 8.35 1.71 4.58
N HIS A 112 8.82 1.20 3.43
CA HIS A 112 8.63 1.85 2.13
C HIS A 112 7.16 1.89 1.68
N ARG A 113 6.30 1.01 2.22
CA ARG A 113 4.85 0.98 1.94
C ARG A 113 4.04 2.00 2.75
N GLY A 114 4.66 2.73 3.68
CA GLY A 114 3.95 3.75 4.45
C GLY A 114 4.82 4.34 5.55
N GLN A 115 4.84 5.67 5.67
CA GLN A 115 5.73 6.41 6.56
C GLN A 115 4.98 7.41 7.47
N GLU A 116 3.65 7.44 7.36
CA GLU A 116 2.75 8.39 8.00
C GLU A 116 2.31 7.88 9.37
N GLY A 117 2.25 6.56 9.54
CA GLY A 117 1.95 5.96 10.83
C GLY A 117 2.27 4.49 10.88
N ALA A 118 2.40 3.98 12.09
CA ALA A 118 2.62 2.57 12.36
C ALA A 118 1.81 2.11 13.58
N GLY A 119 1.50 0.83 13.62
CA GLY A 119 0.71 0.25 14.71
C GLY A 119 0.96 -1.24 14.88
N ILE A 120 0.86 -1.71 16.12
CA ILE A 120 0.95 -3.13 16.48
C ILE A 120 -0.16 -3.43 17.48
N VAL A 121 -0.85 -4.55 17.26
CA VAL A 121 -1.78 -5.16 18.21
C VAL A 121 -1.26 -6.55 18.57
N SER A 122 -1.05 -6.81 19.86
CA SER A 122 -0.65 -8.12 20.37
C SER A 122 -1.72 -8.72 21.27
N VAL A 123 -1.67 -10.05 21.46
CA VAL A 123 -2.62 -10.77 22.31
C VAL A 123 -1.92 -11.34 23.53
N HIS A 124 -2.30 -10.88 24.71
CA HIS A 124 -1.81 -11.40 25.98
C HIS A 124 -2.97 -11.74 26.90
N LYS A 125 -3.00 -12.98 27.42
CA LYS A 125 -4.05 -13.46 28.34
C LYS A 125 -5.48 -13.17 27.83
N ASN A 126 -5.72 -13.43 26.55
CA ASN A 126 -7.00 -13.18 25.85
C ASN A 126 -7.42 -11.69 25.80
N ILE A 127 -6.47 -10.76 25.93
CA ILE A 127 -6.71 -9.33 25.80
C ILE A 127 -5.86 -8.79 24.65
N LEU A 128 -6.49 -8.04 23.76
CA LEU A 128 -5.80 -7.34 22.68
C LEU A 128 -5.22 -6.03 23.23
N GLN A 129 -3.91 -5.90 23.15
CA GLN A 129 -3.18 -4.69 23.53
C GLN A 129 -2.72 -3.98 22.26
N SER A 130 -2.96 -2.68 22.15
CA SER A 130 -2.68 -1.89 20.95
C SER A 130 -1.79 -0.71 21.27
N VAL A 131 -0.79 -0.48 20.43
CA VAL A 131 -0.02 0.75 20.38
C VAL A 131 0.05 1.21 18.92
N THR A 132 -0.46 2.41 18.65
CA THR A 132 -0.43 3.06 17.34
C THR A 132 0.14 4.47 17.46
N GLY A 133 0.75 4.98 16.39
CA GLY A 133 1.35 6.31 16.36
C GLY A 133 1.56 6.84 14.95
N VAL A 134 1.71 8.16 14.86
CA VAL A 134 2.09 8.87 13.63
C VAL A 134 3.61 8.86 13.49
N GLY A 135 4.12 8.68 12.28
CA GLY A 135 5.55 8.66 11.94
C GLY A 135 6.07 7.28 11.54
N LEU A 136 7.41 7.18 11.47
CA LEU A 136 8.10 5.94 11.12
C LEU A 136 7.93 4.89 12.22
N VAL A 137 8.12 3.61 11.87
CA VAL A 137 8.08 2.49 12.81
C VAL A 137 9.03 2.72 13.99
N SER A 138 10.24 3.22 13.73
CA SER A 138 11.24 3.55 14.75
C SER A 138 10.84 4.72 15.67
N ASP A 139 10.03 5.65 15.16
CA ASP A 139 9.57 6.81 15.93
C ASP A 139 8.39 6.42 16.83
N VAL A 140 7.54 5.54 16.31
CA VAL A 140 6.34 5.06 17.02
C VAL A 140 6.72 4.09 18.14
N PHE A 141 7.66 3.16 17.90
CA PHE A 141 7.99 2.09 18.85
C PHE A 141 9.40 2.25 19.42
N ASN A 142 9.47 2.40 20.73
CA ASN A 142 10.70 2.22 21.52
C ASN A 142 10.58 0.94 22.36
N GLN A 143 11.68 0.55 23.02
CA GLN A 143 11.69 -0.67 23.84
C GLN A 143 10.56 -0.67 24.88
N SER A 144 10.35 0.45 25.58
CA SER A 144 9.31 0.56 26.60
C SER A 144 7.90 0.34 26.04
N LYS A 145 7.60 0.81 24.83
CA LYS A 145 6.31 0.57 24.17
C LYS A 145 6.15 -0.87 23.70
N LEU A 146 7.21 -1.50 23.20
CA LEU A 146 7.20 -2.91 22.83
C LEU A 146 7.00 -3.81 24.07
N ASP A 147 7.53 -3.41 25.23
CA ASP A 147 7.33 -4.13 26.49
C ASP A 147 5.86 -4.07 26.98
N LEU A 148 5.06 -3.11 26.49
CA LEU A 148 3.60 -3.04 26.73
C LEU A 148 2.80 -3.98 25.82
N LEU A 149 3.45 -4.65 24.86
CA LEU A 149 2.84 -5.56 23.89
C LEU A 149 3.37 -7.00 24.06
N PRO A 150 3.22 -7.64 25.23
CA PRO A 150 3.48 -9.07 25.36
C PRO A 150 2.47 -9.87 24.53
N GLY A 151 2.79 -11.13 24.28
CA GLY A 151 1.88 -12.04 23.57
C GLY A 151 2.59 -12.98 22.63
N ASN A 152 1.91 -14.08 22.28
CA ASN A 152 2.42 -15.05 21.31
C ASN A 152 1.92 -14.79 19.88
N SER A 153 1.05 -13.79 19.70
CA SER A 153 0.44 -13.43 18.44
C SER A 153 0.33 -11.92 18.32
N ALA A 154 0.56 -11.40 17.13
CA ALA A 154 0.47 -9.97 16.85
C ALA A 154 0.10 -9.70 15.39
N ILE A 155 -0.56 -8.58 15.14
CA ILE A 155 -0.68 -7.98 13.81
C ILE A 155 -0.09 -6.58 13.83
N GLY A 156 0.36 -6.12 12.68
CA GLY A 156 0.98 -4.82 12.52
C GLY A 156 0.66 -4.20 11.18
N HIS A 157 0.85 -2.88 11.14
CA HIS A 157 0.52 -2.07 10.00
C HIS A 157 1.48 -0.88 9.87
N VAL A 158 1.90 -0.59 8.63
CA VAL A 158 2.48 0.71 8.24
C VAL A 158 1.53 1.40 7.29
N ARG A 159 1.27 2.68 7.54
CA ARG A 159 0.27 3.48 6.84
C ARG A 159 0.92 4.54 5.98
N TYR A 160 0.35 4.70 4.79
CA TYR A 160 0.42 5.85 3.93
C TYR A 160 -0.96 6.54 3.89
N SER A 161 -1.01 7.87 3.78
CA SER A 161 -2.29 8.61 3.78
C SER A 161 -2.72 8.91 2.35
N THR A 162 -3.70 8.18 1.85
CA THR A 162 -4.24 8.29 0.47
C THR A 162 -5.66 8.85 0.46
N ALA A 163 -6.47 8.47 1.46
CA ALA A 163 -7.84 8.89 1.66
C ALA A 163 -8.13 9.10 3.15
N GLY A 164 -8.76 10.25 3.46
CA GLY A 164 -8.98 10.70 4.83
C GLY A 164 -7.78 11.42 5.44
N SER A 165 -8.06 12.25 6.43
CA SER A 165 -7.04 13.09 7.08
C SER A 165 -5.85 12.30 7.64
N SER A 166 -4.66 12.90 7.64
CA SER A 166 -3.43 12.46 8.34
C SER A 166 -3.57 12.58 9.87
N MET A 167 -4.64 12.00 10.43
CA MET A 167 -4.92 11.99 11.85
C MET A 167 -4.51 10.65 12.47
N LEU A 168 -4.05 10.70 13.72
CA LEU A 168 -3.75 9.51 14.54
C LEU A 168 -4.91 8.50 14.56
N LYS A 169 -6.15 8.99 14.56
CA LYS A 169 -7.37 8.14 14.56
C LYS A 169 -7.47 7.19 13.36
N ASN A 170 -6.79 7.50 12.26
CA ASN A 170 -6.78 6.69 11.05
C ASN A 170 -5.59 5.72 11.01
N VAL A 171 -4.75 5.65 12.04
CA VAL A 171 -3.61 4.72 12.11
C VAL A 171 -4.09 3.34 12.58
N GLN A 172 -3.94 2.36 11.69
CA GLN A 172 -4.22 0.94 11.91
C GLN A 172 -3.08 0.26 12.70
N PRO A 173 -3.28 -0.94 13.27
CA PRO A 173 -4.49 -1.77 13.25
C PRO A 173 -5.64 -1.21 14.09
N PHE A 174 -6.88 -1.36 13.62
CA PHE A 174 -8.06 -1.01 14.39
C PHE A 174 -8.50 -2.16 15.28
N VAL A 175 -8.90 -1.85 16.52
CA VAL A 175 -9.40 -2.82 17.49
C VAL A 175 -10.80 -2.42 17.91
N ALA A 176 -11.73 -3.37 17.87
CA ALA A 176 -13.10 -3.17 18.36
C ALA A 176 -13.56 -4.34 19.23
N GLY A 177 -14.28 -4.02 20.29
CA GLY A 177 -15.04 -4.98 21.08
C GLY A 177 -16.47 -5.08 20.56
N TYR A 178 -16.99 -6.30 20.49
CA TYR A 178 -18.37 -6.58 20.10
C TYR A 178 -18.91 -7.81 20.86
N ARG A 179 -20.14 -8.22 20.60
CA ARG A 179 -20.83 -9.29 21.36
C ARG A 179 -20.11 -10.65 21.42
N PHE A 180 -19.05 -10.86 20.63
CA PHE A 180 -18.29 -12.12 20.60
C PHE A 180 -16.82 -11.97 20.96
N GLY A 181 -16.44 -10.88 21.62
CA GLY A 181 -15.06 -10.63 22.04
C GLY A 181 -14.47 -9.41 21.35
N SER A 182 -13.16 -9.43 21.17
CA SER A 182 -12.39 -8.36 20.55
C SER A 182 -11.78 -8.83 19.24
N VAL A 183 -11.74 -7.94 18.26
CA VAL A 183 -11.10 -8.19 16.96
C VAL A 183 -10.21 -7.01 16.61
N GLY A 184 -8.98 -7.32 16.20
CA GLY A 184 -8.08 -6.38 15.56
C GLY A 184 -8.03 -6.63 14.05
N VAL A 185 -7.88 -5.59 13.24
CA VAL A 185 -7.69 -5.70 11.79
C VAL A 185 -6.65 -4.72 11.28
N ALA A 186 -5.81 -5.18 10.35
CA ALA A 186 -4.93 -4.37 9.53
C ALA A 186 -5.21 -4.68 8.05
N HIS A 187 -5.25 -3.64 7.22
CA HIS A 187 -5.73 -3.69 5.84
C HIS A 187 -4.79 -2.91 4.91
N ASN A 188 -4.34 -3.56 3.83
CA ASN A 188 -3.76 -2.91 2.66
C ASN A 188 -4.72 -3.04 1.47
N GLY A 189 -5.18 -1.91 0.93
CA GLY A 189 -6.09 -1.87 -0.20
C GLY A 189 -7.01 -0.65 -0.15
N ASN A 190 -8.07 -0.68 -0.95
CA ASN A 190 -9.10 0.35 -0.95
C ASN A 190 -10.45 -0.26 -1.34
N LEU A 191 -11.48 0.06 -0.57
CA LEU A 191 -12.85 -0.40 -0.80
C LEU A 191 -13.64 0.59 -1.67
N VAL A 192 -13.89 0.22 -2.94
CA VAL A 192 -14.55 1.11 -3.91
C VAL A 192 -16.03 1.37 -3.61
N ASN A 193 -16.65 0.53 -2.78
CA ASN A 193 -18.03 0.69 -2.31
C ASN A 193 -18.11 1.17 -0.84
N TYR A 194 -17.01 1.69 -0.28
CA TYR A 194 -16.93 2.16 1.12
C TYR A 194 -18.07 3.11 1.50
N ARG A 195 -18.32 4.16 0.71
CA ARG A 195 -19.35 5.18 1.02
C ARG A 195 -20.74 4.58 1.11
N LEU A 196 -21.08 3.73 0.14
CA LEU A 196 -22.36 3.01 0.12
C LEU A 196 -22.52 2.12 1.36
N LEU A 197 -21.49 1.37 1.73
CA LEU A 197 -21.51 0.53 2.92
C LEU A 197 -21.62 1.35 4.21
N ARG A 198 -20.85 2.44 4.30
CA ARG A 198 -20.88 3.37 5.43
C ARG A 198 -22.27 3.97 5.62
N HIS A 199 -22.86 4.53 4.57
CA HIS A 199 -24.22 5.10 4.63
C HIS A 199 -25.26 4.06 5.05
N ALA A 200 -25.22 2.85 4.47
CA ALA A 200 -26.14 1.78 4.85
C ALA A 200 -26.00 1.36 6.33
N LEU A 201 -24.79 1.46 6.89
CA LEU A 201 -24.52 1.18 8.31
C LEU A 201 -24.94 2.35 9.21
N GLU A 202 -24.73 3.60 8.80
CA GLU A 202 -25.18 4.82 9.50
C GLU A 202 -26.72 4.86 9.57
N ASP A 203 -27.42 4.50 8.49
CA ASP A 203 -28.89 4.37 8.45
C ASP A 203 -29.42 3.29 9.42
N GLN A 204 -28.58 2.31 9.76
CA GLN A 204 -28.87 1.29 10.77
C GLN A 204 -28.46 1.70 12.19
N GLY A 205 -27.96 2.92 12.38
CA GLY A 205 -27.55 3.49 13.67
C GLY A 205 -26.08 3.23 14.05
N SER A 206 -25.23 2.82 13.11
CA SER A 206 -23.78 2.74 13.36
C SER A 206 -23.17 4.12 13.47
N ILE A 207 -22.21 4.28 14.39
CA ILE A 207 -21.35 5.46 14.48
C ILE A 207 -19.95 5.09 14.01
N PHE A 208 -19.29 5.99 13.27
CA PHE A 208 -17.93 5.80 12.78
C PHE A 208 -17.01 6.81 13.44
N ASN A 209 -15.93 6.31 14.02
CA ASN A 209 -14.94 7.15 14.71
C ASN A 209 -13.87 7.69 13.75
N THR A 210 -13.69 7.01 12.62
CA THR A 210 -12.66 7.27 11.62
C THR A 210 -13.29 7.55 10.24
N SER A 211 -12.44 7.96 9.30
CA SER A 211 -12.81 8.05 7.88
C SER A 211 -12.25 6.89 7.07
N SER A 212 -11.65 5.88 7.72
CA SER A 212 -11.01 4.75 7.06
C SER A 212 -12.05 3.71 6.67
N ASP A 213 -11.86 3.17 5.47
CA ASP A 213 -12.62 2.06 4.93
C ASP A 213 -12.54 0.78 5.77
N THR A 214 -11.46 0.61 6.52
CA THR A 214 -11.22 -0.55 7.36
C THR A 214 -12.21 -0.64 8.54
N GLU A 215 -12.71 0.49 9.05
CA GLU A 215 -13.71 0.49 10.12
C GLU A 215 -15.05 -0.11 9.65
N VAL A 216 -15.42 0.08 8.36
CA VAL A 216 -16.62 -0.55 7.79
C VAL A 216 -16.55 -2.07 7.87
N VAL A 217 -15.36 -2.66 7.68
CA VAL A 217 -15.16 -4.11 7.79
C VAL A 217 -15.52 -4.61 9.20
N LEU A 218 -15.10 -3.88 10.24
CA LEU A 218 -15.42 -4.21 11.64
C LEU A 218 -16.94 -4.12 11.91
N HIS A 219 -17.61 -3.09 11.39
CA HIS A 219 -19.05 -2.95 11.52
C HIS A 219 -19.80 -4.10 10.83
N LEU A 220 -19.41 -4.48 9.61
CA LEU A 220 -20.01 -5.61 8.88
C LEU A 220 -19.88 -6.93 9.65
N ILE A 221 -18.70 -7.18 10.25
CA ILE A 221 -18.46 -8.35 11.11
C ILE A 221 -19.37 -8.31 12.36
N ALA A 222 -19.51 -7.14 12.98
CA ALA A 222 -20.28 -6.96 14.21
C ALA A 222 -21.78 -7.22 14.01
N ILE A 223 -22.37 -6.72 12.91
CA ILE A 223 -23.79 -6.89 12.61
C ILE A 223 -24.14 -8.30 12.11
N SER A 224 -23.16 -9.05 11.58
CA SER A 224 -23.39 -10.40 11.07
C SER A 224 -24.05 -11.31 12.12
N LYS A 225 -24.91 -12.24 11.67
CA LYS A 225 -25.54 -13.26 12.55
C LYS A 225 -24.86 -14.62 12.45
N ALA A 226 -23.93 -14.80 11.49
CA ALA A 226 -23.30 -16.07 11.20
C ALA A 226 -22.40 -16.60 12.36
N ARG A 227 -22.22 -17.92 12.42
CA ARG A 227 -21.34 -18.61 13.36
C ARG A 227 -20.58 -19.71 12.61
N PRO A 228 -19.30 -19.99 12.91
CA PRO A 228 -18.39 -19.33 13.88
C PRO A 228 -17.87 -17.95 13.40
N PHE A 229 -16.93 -17.32 14.12
CA PHE A 229 -16.34 -16.02 13.78
C PHE A 229 -15.89 -15.92 12.32
N LEU A 230 -15.26 -16.97 11.82
CA LEU A 230 -14.80 -17.08 10.45
C LEU A 230 -15.89 -16.82 9.41
N GLN A 231 -17.11 -17.31 9.62
CA GLN A 231 -18.24 -17.06 8.72
C GLN A 231 -18.70 -15.59 8.70
N ARG A 232 -18.32 -14.81 9.73
CA ARG A 232 -18.59 -13.37 9.79
C ARG A 232 -17.59 -12.59 8.95
N ILE A 233 -16.32 -12.98 9.01
CA ILE A 233 -15.28 -12.43 8.12
C ILE A 233 -15.67 -12.72 6.68
N VAL A 234 -16.02 -13.97 6.36
CA VAL A 234 -16.46 -14.36 5.00
C VAL A 234 -17.64 -13.51 4.55
N GLY A 235 -18.73 -13.46 5.33
CA GLY A 235 -19.91 -12.67 4.96
C GLY A 235 -19.69 -11.15 4.92
N ALA A 236 -18.70 -10.62 5.66
CA ALA A 236 -18.28 -9.23 5.52
C ALA A 236 -17.51 -9.03 4.20
N CYS A 237 -16.52 -9.89 3.91
CA CYS A 237 -15.69 -9.82 2.70
C CYS A 237 -16.49 -9.99 1.41
N GLU A 238 -17.55 -10.79 1.42
CA GLU A 238 -18.48 -10.97 0.29
C GLU A 238 -19.26 -9.69 -0.07
N GLN A 239 -19.39 -8.74 0.86
CA GLN A 239 -20.01 -7.44 0.61
C GLN A 239 -19.00 -6.38 0.13
N LEU A 240 -17.70 -6.66 0.27
CA LEU A 240 -16.64 -5.72 -0.09
C LEU A 240 -16.37 -5.76 -1.59
N GLN A 241 -16.23 -4.58 -2.18
CA GLN A 241 -15.77 -4.42 -3.56
C GLN A 241 -14.51 -3.57 -3.55
N GLY A 242 -13.52 -3.95 -4.35
CA GLY A 242 -12.23 -3.27 -4.43
C GLY A 242 -11.08 -4.22 -4.13
N ALA A 243 -9.99 -3.66 -3.63
CA ALA A 243 -8.77 -4.39 -3.32
C ALA A 243 -8.58 -4.47 -1.82
N TYR A 244 -8.18 -5.65 -1.32
CA TYR A 244 -7.85 -5.81 0.09
C TYR A 244 -6.95 -7.02 0.32
N SER A 245 -5.89 -6.80 1.10
CA SER A 245 -5.12 -7.82 1.81
C SER A 245 -5.18 -7.47 3.29
N MET A 246 -5.83 -8.33 4.07
CA MET A 246 -6.13 -8.07 5.47
C MET A 246 -5.56 -9.15 6.37
N VAL A 247 -5.15 -8.75 7.56
CA VAL A 247 -4.87 -9.65 8.68
C VAL A 247 -5.75 -9.27 9.86
N PHE A 248 -6.43 -10.26 10.44
CA PHE A 248 -7.27 -10.11 11.61
C PHE A 248 -6.66 -10.89 12.77
N ILE A 249 -6.81 -10.36 13.98
CA ILE A 249 -6.42 -11.04 15.21
C ILE A 249 -7.60 -11.06 16.18
N THR A 250 -7.85 -12.21 16.79
CA THR A 250 -8.77 -12.36 17.93
C THR A 250 -7.99 -12.85 19.14
N GLU A 251 -8.68 -13.17 20.24
CA GLU A 251 -8.05 -13.67 21.45
C GLU A 251 -7.24 -14.97 21.25
N ASP A 252 -7.56 -15.76 20.22
CA ASP A 252 -6.98 -17.08 20.00
C ASP A 252 -6.65 -17.43 18.53
N LYS A 253 -6.95 -16.56 17.56
CA LYS A 253 -6.74 -16.82 16.12
C LYS A 253 -6.08 -15.66 15.40
N LEU A 254 -5.30 -16.00 14.37
CA LEU A 254 -4.84 -15.09 13.33
C LEU A 254 -5.51 -15.49 12.01
N VAL A 255 -6.09 -14.53 11.29
CA VAL A 255 -6.75 -14.78 10.00
C VAL A 255 -6.15 -13.86 8.94
N ALA A 256 -5.72 -14.42 7.82
CA ALA A 256 -5.28 -13.67 6.65
C ALA A 256 -6.31 -13.79 5.54
N VAL A 257 -6.66 -12.68 4.89
CA VAL A 257 -7.66 -12.63 3.82
C VAL A 257 -7.10 -11.87 2.63
N ARG A 258 -7.30 -12.40 1.44
CA ARG A 258 -6.98 -11.71 0.18
C ARG A 258 -8.22 -11.60 -0.70
N ASP A 259 -8.41 -10.46 -1.34
CA ASP A 259 -9.58 -10.20 -2.18
C ASP A 259 -9.69 -11.20 -3.35
N PRO A 260 -10.90 -11.45 -3.90
CA PRO A 260 -11.12 -12.42 -4.96
C PRO A 260 -10.32 -12.19 -6.25
N PHE A 261 -9.91 -10.96 -6.54
CA PHE A 261 -9.07 -10.63 -7.68
C PHE A 261 -7.57 -10.73 -7.35
N GLY A 262 -7.21 -10.69 -6.06
CA GLY A 262 -5.82 -10.75 -5.59
C GLY A 262 -5.02 -9.51 -5.97
N PHE A 263 -5.63 -8.31 -5.91
CA PHE A 263 -5.01 -7.05 -6.31
C PHE A 263 -3.72 -6.75 -5.54
N ARG A 264 -3.81 -6.82 -4.20
CA ARG A 264 -2.69 -6.54 -3.27
C ARG A 264 -1.93 -7.82 -2.92
N PRO A 265 -0.62 -7.75 -2.67
CA PRO A 265 0.18 -8.91 -2.31
C PRO A 265 -0.02 -9.29 -0.84
N LEU A 266 -0.03 -10.60 -0.60
CA LEU A 266 -0.04 -11.19 0.73
C LEU A 266 0.62 -12.57 0.65
N VAL A 267 1.72 -12.74 1.38
CA VAL A 267 2.52 -13.97 1.42
C VAL A 267 2.48 -14.60 2.81
N MET A 268 2.73 -15.90 2.84
CA MET A 268 2.80 -16.71 4.04
C MET A 268 4.18 -17.36 4.17
N GLY A 269 4.74 -17.35 5.37
CA GLY A 269 5.97 -18.04 5.72
C GLY A 269 5.92 -18.67 7.11
N ARG A 270 6.97 -19.42 7.44
CA ARG A 270 7.08 -20.12 8.74
C ARG A 270 8.48 -19.98 9.32
N ARG A 271 8.56 -19.66 10.61
CA ARG A 271 9.81 -19.64 11.37
C ARG A 271 10.21 -21.04 11.84
N SER A 272 11.46 -21.20 12.25
CA SER A 272 12.02 -22.48 12.73
C SER A 272 11.29 -23.08 13.94
N ASN A 273 10.68 -22.25 14.80
CA ASN A 273 9.87 -22.68 15.94
C ASN A 273 8.43 -23.09 15.56
N GLY A 274 8.06 -23.03 14.28
CA GLY A 274 6.72 -23.33 13.79
C GLY A 274 5.77 -22.13 13.74
N ALA A 275 6.20 -20.94 14.17
CA ALA A 275 5.38 -19.74 14.09
C ALA A 275 5.04 -19.39 12.64
N VAL A 276 3.78 -19.04 12.40
CA VAL A 276 3.27 -18.68 11.07
C VAL A 276 3.27 -17.17 10.93
N VAL A 277 3.73 -16.69 9.78
CA VAL A 277 3.81 -15.26 9.46
C VAL A 277 3.12 -14.97 8.15
N PHE A 278 2.32 -13.90 8.13
CA PHE A 278 1.80 -13.26 6.92
C PHE A 278 2.43 -11.88 6.76
N ALA A 279 2.75 -11.50 5.54
CA ALA A 279 3.29 -10.18 5.23
C ALA A 279 2.87 -9.71 3.83
N SER A 280 2.85 -8.41 3.58
CA SER A 280 2.61 -7.87 2.22
C SER A 280 3.71 -8.26 1.22
N GLU A 281 4.97 -8.41 1.66
CA GLU A 281 6.10 -8.81 0.81
C GLU A 281 6.99 -9.85 1.48
N THR A 282 7.73 -10.62 0.68
CA THR A 282 8.67 -11.64 1.18
C THR A 282 9.86 -11.05 1.92
N CYS A 283 10.28 -9.81 1.60
CA CYS A 283 11.41 -9.17 2.29
C CYS A 283 11.20 -9.04 3.82
N ALA A 284 9.95 -8.96 4.26
CA ALA A 284 9.61 -8.96 5.68
C ALA A 284 9.81 -10.34 6.32
N LEU A 285 9.50 -11.41 5.59
CA LEU A 285 9.75 -12.79 6.01
C LEU A 285 11.26 -13.05 6.10
N ASP A 286 12.01 -12.59 5.10
CA ASP A 286 13.47 -12.75 5.03
C ASP A 286 14.16 -12.13 6.25
N LEU A 287 13.76 -10.90 6.64
CA LEU A 287 14.37 -10.18 7.76
C LEU A 287 14.19 -10.90 9.11
N ILE A 288 13.06 -11.58 9.31
CA ILE A 288 12.73 -12.26 10.58
C ILE A 288 13.00 -13.77 10.53
N GLU A 289 13.68 -14.23 9.49
CA GLU A 289 14.01 -15.64 9.26
C GLU A 289 12.77 -16.55 9.19
N ALA A 290 11.68 -16.05 8.61
CA ALA A 290 10.53 -16.86 8.24
C ALA A 290 10.76 -17.41 6.82
N THR A 291 10.83 -18.73 6.68
CA THR A 291 10.95 -19.38 5.38
C THR A 291 9.66 -19.17 4.60
N TYR A 292 9.75 -18.58 3.41
CA TYR A 292 8.61 -18.40 2.50
C TYR A 292 7.98 -19.75 2.14
N GLU A 293 6.66 -19.86 2.28
CA GLU A 293 5.92 -21.07 1.88
C GLU A 293 5.17 -20.86 0.56
N ARG A 294 4.33 -19.81 0.49
CA ARG A 294 3.48 -19.51 -0.67
C ARG A 294 2.81 -18.14 -0.57
N GLU A 295 2.20 -17.70 -1.66
CA GLU A 295 1.20 -16.63 -1.62
C GLU A 295 -0.09 -17.10 -0.93
N VAL A 296 -0.80 -16.16 -0.29
CA VAL A 296 -2.23 -16.31 -0.02
C VAL A 296 -2.96 -16.14 -1.35
N ASN A 297 -3.79 -17.10 -1.75
CA ASN A 297 -4.43 -17.12 -3.06
C ASN A 297 -5.53 -16.04 -3.16
N PRO A 298 -5.87 -15.56 -4.36
CA PRO A 298 -7.03 -14.69 -4.56
C PRO A 298 -8.31 -15.30 -3.98
N GLY A 299 -9.01 -14.56 -3.12
CA GLY A 299 -10.21 -15.00 -2.42
C GLY A 299 -9.96 -15.96 -1.24
N GLU A 300 -8.71 -16.26 -0.90
CA GLU A 300 -8.41 -17.19 0.19
C GLU A 300 -8.54 -16.51 1.56
N VAL A 301 -9.09 -17.26 2.51
CA VAL A 301 -9.16 -16.94 3.94
C VAL A 301 -8.38 -18.01 4.69
N VAL A 302 -7.17 -17.68 5.13
CA VAL A 302 -6.30 -18.58 5.91
C VAL A 302 -6.50 -18.30 7.39
N VAL A 303 -6.77 -19.34 8.17
CA VAL A 303 -6.93 -19.24 9.63
C VAL A 303 -5.84 -20.05 10.31
N VAL A 304 -5.18 -19.43 11.27
CA VAL A 304 -4.18 -20.04 12.12
C VAL A 304 -4.66 -19.98 13.56
N ASP A 305 -4.72 -21.14 14.21
CA ASP A 305 -5.05 -21.28 15.63
C ASP A 305 -4.27 -22.44 16.28
N ALA A 306 -4.63 -22.81 17.51
CA ALA A 306 -3.96 -23.87 18.25
C ALA A 306 -4.08 -25.26 17.59
N ALA A 307 -5.09 -25.48 16.72
CA ALA A 307 -5.24 -26.71 15.95
C ALA A 307 -4.37 -26.72 14.67
N GLY A 308 -3.83 -25.56 14.28
CA GLY A 308 -2.95 -25.41 13.12
C GLY A 308 -3.52 -24.46 12.09
N ILE A 309 -3.30 -24.79 10.81
CA ILE A 309 -3.66 -23.92 9.68
C ILE A 309 -4.83 -24.55 8.93
N SER A 310 -5.85 -23.75 8.64
CA SER A 310 -6.96 -24.10 7.76
C SER A 310 -7.18 -23.01 6.72
N SER A 311 -7.79 -23.35 5.60
CA SER A 311 -8.03 -22.43 4.49
C SER A 311 -9.46 -22.58 3.97
N LEU A 312 -10.08 -21.46 3.65
CA LEU A 312 -11.38 -21.35 2.99
C LEU A 312 -11.24 -20.44 1.77
N CYS A 313 -12.22 -20.50 0.86
CA CYS A 313 -12.28 -19.60 -0.28
C CYS A 313 -13.59 -18.81 -0.27
N LEU A 314 -13.49 -17.51 -0.54
CA LEU A 314 -14.61 -16.61 -0.79
C LEU A 314 -15.26 -16.95 -2.13
N LEU A 315 -16.57 -16.75 -2.22
CA LEU A 315 -17.33 -16.91 -3.47
C LEU A 315 -17.89 -15.55 -3.94
N PRO A 316 -17.95 -15.30 -5.25
CA PRO A 316 -17.49 -16.15 -6.35
C PRO A 316 -15.98 -16.02 -6.61
N HIS A 317 -15.38 -17.06 -7.21
CA HIS A 317 -14.03 -17.01 -7.74
C HIS A 317 -13.94 -16.00 -8.90
N ARG A 318 -12.88 -15.20 -8.93
CA ARG A 318 -12.63 -14.22 -9.98
C ARG A 318 -11.30 -14.50 -10.68
N PRO A 319 -11.17 -14.13 -11.97
CA PRO A 319 -9.87 -14.13 -12.62
C PRO A 319 -8.95 -13.14 -11.90
N ARG A 320 -7.71 -13.55 -11.64
CA ARG A 320 -6.71 -12.73 -10.97
C ARG A 320 -6.50 -11.40 -11.70
N LYS A 321 -6.28 -10.32 -10.95
CA LYS A 321 -5.93 -8.96 -11.42
C LYS A 321 -4.88 -8.33 -10.49
N ALA A 322 -3.74 -8.98 -10.34
CA ALA A 322 -2.64 -8.51 -9.50
C ALA A 322 -2.12 -7.13 -9.94
N CYS A 323 -1.79 -6.24 -9.01
CA CYS A 323 -1.35 -4.88 -9.36
C CYS A 323 0.01 -4.89 -10.06
N VAL A 324 0.07 -4.58 -11.37
CA VAL A 324 1.36 -4.55 -12.10
C VAL A 324 2.31 -3.47 -11.57
N PHE A 325 1.77 -2.44 -10.93
CA PHE A 325 2.54 -1.34 -10.35
C PHE A 325 3.44 -1.78 -9.17
N GLU A 326 3.15 -2.93 -8.57
CA GLU A 326 4.03 -3.57 -7.57
C GLU A 326 5.41 -3.90 -8.16
N HIS A 327 5.44 -4.41 -9.38
CA HIS A 327 6.70 -4.71 -10.08
C HIS A 327 7.38 -3.45 -10.62
N ILE A 328 6.61 -2.44 -11.02
CA ILE A 328 7.14 -1.20 -11.59
C ILE A 328 7.82 -0.36 -10.50
N TYR A 329 7.16 -0.18 -9.34
CA TYR A 329 7.61 0.82 -8.36
C TYR A 329 7.51 0.37 -6.89
N PHE A 330 6.39 -0.20 -6.46
CA PHE A 330 6.10 -0.30 -5.02
C PHE A 330 6.93 -1.30 -4.24
N SER A 331 6.97 -2.54 -4.71
CA SER A 331 7.66 -3.58 -3.98
C SER A 331 9.18 -3.35 -4.00
N LEU A 332 9.88 -3.84 -2.97
CA LEU A 332 11.33 -3.77 -2.99
C LEU A 332 11.92 -4.77 -4.01
N PRO A 333 13.07 -4.47 -4.63
CA PRO A 333 13.69 -5.37 -5.60
C PRO A 333 14.03 -6.76 -5.04
N ASN A 334 14.30 -6.87 -3.73
CA ASN A 334 14.58 -8.15 -3.07
C ASN A 334 13.32 -8.96 -2.74
N SER A 335 12.13 -8.50 -3.10
CA SER A 335 10.89 -9.23 -2.91
C SER A 335 10.52 -10.09 -4.11
N THR A 336 9.89 -11.22 -3.82
CA THR A 336 9.10 -11.98 -4.79
C THR A 336 7.63 -11.68 -4.54
N VAL A 337 6.99 -10.98 -5.46
CA VAL A 337 5.55 -10.69 -5.39
C VAL A 337 4.87 -11.30 -6.59
N PHE A 338 3.67 -11.85 -6.37
CA PHE A 338 2.89 -12.47 -7.44
C PHE A 338 3.62 -13.61 -8.19
N GLY A 339 4.52 -14.32 -7.49
CA GLY A 339 5.34 -15.39 -8.06
C GLY A 339 6.52 -14.91 -8.90
N ARG A 340 6.75 -13.59 -8.99
CA ARG A 340 7.80 -13.00 -9.82
C ARG A 340 8.79 -12.18 -8.98
N SER A 341 10.06 -12.26 -9.35
CA SER A 341 11.10 -11.38 -8.82
C SER A 341 10.85 -9.94 -9.28
N VAL A 342 10.83 -9.01 -8.32
CA VAL A 342 10.69 -7.58 -8.62
C VAL A 342 11.95 -7.07 -9.31
N TYR A 343 13.13 -7.51 -8.89
CA TYR A 343 14.40 -7.16 -9.53
C TYR A 343 14.43 -7.57 -11.01
N GLU A 344 14.09 -8.82 -11.32
CA GLU A 344 14.13 -9.33 -12.71
C GLU A 344 13.14 -8.59 -13.61
N SER A 345 11.93 -8.30 -13.09
CA SER A 345 10.94 -7.48 -13.80
C SER A 345 11.50 -6.12 -14.18
N ARG A 346 12.05 -5.37 -13.20
CA ARG A 346 12.61 -4.03 -13.46
C ARG A 346 13.81 -4.07 -14.40
N TYR A 347 14.68 -5.05 -14.25
CA TYR A 347 15.84 -5.21 -15.12
C TYR A 347 15.39 -5.48 -16.56
N ALA A 348 14.40 -6.35 -16.77
CA ALA A 348 13.82 -6.63 -18.07
C ALA A 348 13.13 -5.40 -18.69
N PHE A 349 12.41 -4.59 -17.91
CA PHE A 349 11.82 -3.33 -18.40
C PHE A 349 12.89 -2.39 -18.98
N GLY A 350 14.04 -2.30 -18.31
CA GLY A 350 15.20 -1.57 -18.81
C GLY A 350 15.71 -2.11 -20.16
N GLN A 351 15.85 -3.43 -20.28
CA GLN A 351 16.29 -4.07 -21.53
C GLN A 351 15.30 -3.83 -22.68
N ILE A 352 13.99 -3.92 -22.41
CA ILE A 352 12.95 -3.68 -23.41
C ILE A 352 13.00 -2.22 -23.88
N LEU A 353 13.14 -1.27 -22.96
CA LEU A 353 13.28 0.15 -23.30
C LEU A 353 14.49 0.43 -24.18
N ALA A 354 15.64 -0.17 -23.89
CA ALA A 354 16.84 -0.01 -24.71
C ALA A 354 16.67 -0.61 -26.10
N ALA A 355 15.94 -1.72 -26.23
CA ALA A 355 15.68 -2.36 -27.51
C ALA A 355 14.69 -1.59 -28.38
N LYS A 356 13.60 -1.07 -27.79
CA LYS A 356 12.53 -0.40 -28.53
C LYS A 356 12.73 1.11 -28.70
N ALA A 357 13.50 1.76 -27.82
CA ALA A 357 13.79 3.19 -27.87
C ALA A 357 15.29 3.48 -27.61
N PRO A 358 16.20 2.98 -28.46
CA PRO A 358 17.63 3.28 -28.37
C PRO A 358 17.90 4.75 -28.69
N VAL A 359 19.02 5.27 -28.19
CA VAL A 359 19.56 6.58 -28.56
C VAL A 359 21.06 6.58 -28.36
N ASP A 360 21.80 7.26 -29.24
CA ASP A 360 23.24 7.43 -29.07
C ASP A 360 23.52 8.28 -27.82
N CYS A 361 24.14 7.66 -26.83
CA CYS A 361 24.47 8.30 -25.56
C CYS A 361 25.84 7.84 -25.07
N ASP A 362 26.43 8.62 -24.16
CA ASP A 362 27.76 8.35 -23.63
C ASP A 362 27.69 7.69 -22.24
N VAL A 363 26.55 7.81 -21.56
CA VAL A 363 26.34 7.28 -20.21
C VAL A 363 24.86 7.03 -19.93
N VAL A 364 24.58 5.96 -19.20
CA VAL A 364 23.26 5.68 -18.63
C VAL A 364 23.31 5.93 -17.12
N ILE A 365 22.33 6.67 -16.60
CA ILE A 365 22.18 6.96 -15.18
C ILE A 365 20.76 6.61 -14.73
N ALA A 366 20.55 6.51 -13.42
CA ALA A 366 19.23 6.32 -12.82
C ALA A 366 18.78 7.57 -12.07
N VAL A 367 17.47 7.76 -11.95
CA VAL A 367 16.87 8.51 -10.85
C VAL A 367 16.82 7.60 -9.62
N PRO A 368 17.59 7.87 -8.56
CA PRO A 368 17.67 6.98 -7.41
C PRO A 368 16.47 7.15 -6.46
N ASP A 369 16.02 6.11 -5.76
CA ASP A 369 16.55 4.73 -5.82
C ASP A 369 15.75 3.82 -6.77
N SER A 370 14.54 4.23 -7.14
CA SER A 370 13.56 3.41 -7.85
C SER A 370 13.97 3.04 -9.28
N GLY A 371 14.61 3.96 -10.01
CA GLY A 371 15.05 3.75 -11.40
C GLY A 371 16.32 2.89 -11.55
N PHE A 372 16.98 2.51 -10.45
CA PHE A 372 18.32 1.93 -10.48
C PHE A 372 18.38 0.60 -11.26
N VAL A 373 17.49 -0.34 -10.94
CA VAL A 373 17.50 -1.67 -11.57
C VAL A 373 17.14 -1.62 -13.05
N ALA A 374 16.18 -0.77 -13.43
CA ALA A 374 15.84 -0.55 -14.84
C ALA A 374 16.98 0.13 -15.61
N ALA A 375 17.70 1.07 -15.00
CA ALA A 375 18.87 1.68 -15.61
C ALA A 375 19.99 0.66 -15.89
N LEU A 376 20.23 -0.28 -14.97
CA LEU A 376 21.18 -1.37 -15.17
C LEU A 376 20.79 -2.25 -16.37
N GLY A 377 19.51 -2.61 -16.47
CA GLY A 377 18.99 -3.37 -17.61
C GLY A 377 19.13 -2.62 -18.94
N TYR A 378 18.80 -1.32 -18.93
CA TYR A 378 18.95 -0.45 -20.10
C TYR A 378 20.43 -0.37 -20.54
N ALA A 379 21.33 -0.07 -19.62
CA ALA A 379 22.78 0.03 -19.87
C ALA A 379 23.35 -1.26 -20.45
N ALA A 380 22.98 -2.41 -19.86
CA ALA A 380 23.44 -3.71 -20.33
C ALA A 380 22.97 -4.01 -21.77
N LYS A 381 21.72 -3.68 -22.11
CA LYS A 381 21.19 -3.91 -23.45
C LYS A 381 21.70 -2.90 -24.48
N ALA A 382 21.89 -1.65 -24.08
CA ALA A 382 22.41 -0.59 -24.94
C ALA A 382 23.92 -0.69 -25.19
N GLY A 383 24.65 -1.44 -24.36
CA GLY A 383 26.12 -1.53 -24.45
C GLY A 383 26.83 -0.25 -24.01
N VAL A 384 26.17 0.58 -23.18
CA VAL A 384 26.67 1.87 -22.68
C VAL A 384 26.92 1.74 -21.17
N PRO A 385 28.02 2.29 -20.62
CA PRO A 385 28.31 2.15 -19.20
C PRO A 385 27.23 2.83 -18.34
N PHE A 386 26.77 2.09 -17.33
CA PHE A 386 26.02 2.67 -16.21
C PHE A 386 26.98 3.46 -15.31
N GLN A 387 26.57 4.65 -14.89
CA GLN A 387 27.29 5.46 -13.91
C GLN A 387 26.31 6.08 -12.92
N GLN A 388 26.78 6.30 -11.69
CA GLN A 388 26.00 6.99 -10.69
C GLN A 388 26.07 8.51 -10.91
N GLY A 389 25.21 9.02 -11.81
CA GLY A 389 25.14 10.45 -12.14
C GLY A 389 24.36 11.30 -11.15
N LEU A 390 23.51 10.69 -10.34
CA LEU A 390 22.73 11.32 -9.27
C LEU A 390 22.95 10.55 -7.96
N ILE A 391 23.18 11.29 -6.88
CA ILE A 391 23.30 10.75 -5.52
C ILE A 391 22.07 11.17 -4.73
N ARG A 392 21.33 10.20 -4.17
CA ARG A 392 20.27 10.47 -3.21
C ARG A 392 20.88 10.80 -1.85
N SER A 393 20.46 11.89 -1.23
CA SER A 393 20.84 12.19 0.14
C SER A 393 20.09 11.28 1.13
N HIS A 394 20.84 10.60 2.00
CA HIS A 394 20.28 9.69 3.01
C HIS A 394 19.71 10.41 4.24
N TYR A 395 20.01 11.71 4.40
CA TYR A 395 19.66 12.48 5.60
C TYR A 395 18.47 13.41 5.37
N VAL A 396 17.77 13.25 4.26
CA VAL A 396 16.59 14.08 3.96
C VAL A 396 15.39 13.49 4.69
N GLY A 397 15.01 14.15 5.79
CA GLY A 397 13.69 13.96 6.41
C GLY A 397 12.59 14.73 5.65
N ARG A 398 11.35 14.63 6.12
CA ARG A 398 10.27 15.52 5.69
C ARG A 398 10.57 16.94 6.19
N THR A 399 11.21 17.77 5.38
CA THR A 399 11.43 19.19 5.70
C THR A 399 10.09 19.92 5.66
N PHE A 400 9.41 20.06 6.80
CA PHE A 400 8.13 20.75 6.94
C PHE A 400 8.26 22.25 7.25
N ILE A 401 9.47 22.73 7.55
CA ILE A 401 9.70 24.13 7.98
C ILE A 401 10.62 24.81 6.97
N GLU A 402 10.06 25.44 5.94
CA GLU A 402 10.80 26.40 5.12
C GLU A 402 9.98 27.67 4.86
N PRO A 403 10.34 28.81 5.47
CA PRO A 403 9.62 30.07 5.32
C PRO A 403 10.10 30.79 4.05
N SER A 404 9.49 30.47 2.90
CA SER A 404 9.25 31.36 1.73
C SER A 404 9.18 30.58 0.41
N GLN A 405 8.35 31.07 -0.53
CA GLN A 405 8.16 30.50 -1.87
C GLN A 405 9.47 30.31 -2.66
N LYS A 406 10.50 31.14 -2.42
CA LYS A 406 11.81 31.09 -3.10
C LYS A 406 12.69 29.90 -2.70
N ILE A 407 12.40 29.23 -1.58
CA ILE A 407 13.20 28.09 -1.10
C ILE A 407 12.55 26.75 -1.49
N ARG A 408 11.24 26.71 -1.80
CA ARG A 408 10.54 25.48 -2.24
C ARG A 408 11.13 24.83 -3.50
N ASP A 409 11.77 25.61 -4.37
CA ASP A 409 12.50 25.11 -5.55
C ASP A 409 13.76 24.29 -5.21
N PHE A 410 14.24 24.33 -3.96
CA PHE A 410 15.39 23.54 -3.50
C PHE A 410 15.05 22.09 -3.14
N GLY A 411 13.77 21.70 -3.08
CA GLY A 411 13.38 20.36 -2.61
C GLY A 411 14.05 19.20 -3.36
N VAL A 412 14.21 19.32 -4.68
CA VAL A 412 14.94 18.29 -5.47
C VAL A 412 16.45 18.38 -5.25
N LYS A 413 17.03 19.57 -5.10
CA LYS A 413 18.47 19.75 -4.83
C LYS A 413 18.89 19.28 -3.44
N LEU A 414 17.98 19.33 -2.46
CA LEU A 414 18.18 18.73 -1.14
C LEU A 414 18.22 17.21 -1.21
N LYS A 415 17.43 16.62 -2.12
CA LYS A 415 17.26 15.16 -2.27
C LYS A 415 18.27 14.52 -3.19
N LEU A 416 18.59 15.17 -4.30
CA LEU A 416 19.39 14.64 -5.39
C LEU A 416 20.55 15.58 -5.70
N ALA A 417 21.77 15.06 -5.63
CA ALA A 417 22.99 15.78 -5.98
C ALA A 417 23.57 15.22 -7.29
N PRO A 418 23.78 16.04 -8.33
CA PRO A 418 24.38 15.59 -9.58
C PRO A 418 25.90 15.46 -9.47
N VAL A 419 26.45 14.42 -10.09
CA VAL A 419 27.90 14.19 -10.16
C VAL A 419 28.45 14.80 -11.45
N GLN A 420 28.92 16.04 -11.39
CA GLN A 420 29.39 16.78 -12.57
C GLN A 420 30.45 16.03 -13.39
N ALA A 421 31.36 15.31 -12.74
CA ALA A 421 32.40 14.52 -13.42
C ALA A 421 31.83 13.41 -14.32
N VAL A 422 30.63 12.90 -13.99
CA VAL A 422 29.93 11.90 -14.80
C VAL A 422 29.19 12.56 -15.96
N LEU A 423 28.66 13.76 -15.78
CA LEU A 423 27.66 14.39 -16.66
C LEU A 423 28.24 15.40 -17.66
N LYS A 424 29.30 16.13 -17.29
CA LYS A 424 29.79 17.29 -18.05
C LYS A 424 30.17 16.93 -19.49
N GLY A 425 29.53 17.60 -20.46
CA GLY A 425 29.76 17.44 -21.89
C GLY A 425 29.18 16.16 -22.51
N LYS A 426 28.49 15.32 -21.73
CA LYS A 426 27.98 14.02 -22.18
C LYS A 426 26.52 14.06 -22.59
N ARG A 427 26.14 13.16 -23.49
CA ARG A 427 24.75 12.79 -23.81
C ARG A 427 24.31 11.72 -22.83
N VAL A 428 23.30 12.03 -22.02
CA VAL A 428 22.92 11.25 -20.86
C VAL A 428 21.56 10.61 -21.09
N VAL A 429 21.48 9.28 -21.02
CA VAL A 429 20.21 8.60 -20.78
C VAL A 429 19.97 8.55 -19.29
N VAL A 430 18.83 9.06 -18.85
CA VAL A 430 18.38 8.98 -17.46
C VAL A 430 17.11 8.13 -17.41
N VAL A 431 17.17 7.06 -16.62
CA VAL A 431 16.07 6.11 -16.45
C VAL A 431 15.35 6.39 -15.13
N ASP A 432 14.04 6.56 -15.19
CA ASP A 432 13.15 6.68 -14.03
C ASP A 432 12.04 5.62 -14.12
N ASP A 433 11.37 5.33 -13.01
CA ASP A 433 10.32 4.31 -12.96
C ASP A 433 9.03 4.76 -13.65
N SER A 434 8.58 5.99 -13.38
CA SER A 434 7.28 6.51 -13.82
C SER A 434 7.27 8.04 -13.90
N ILE A 435 6.25 8.60 -14.57
CA ILE A 435 5.93 10.04 -14.57
C ILE A 435 4.44 10.18 -14.25
N VAL A 436 4.10 10.98 -13.23
CA VAL A 436 2.70 11.24 -12.81
C VAL A 436 2.24 12.64 -13.23
N ARG A 437 2.74 13.70 -12.57
CA ARG A 437 2.48 15.11 -12.90
C ARG A 437 3.65 15.72 -13.69
N GLY A 438 4.85 15.13 -13.60
CA GLY A 438 6.05 15.51 -14.37
C GLY A 438 6.84 16.68 -13.82
N THR A 439 6.45 17.22 -12.66
CA THR A 439 7.11 18.37 -12.03
C THR A 439 8.51 18.03 -11.51
N THR A 440 8.69 16.84 -10.96
CA THR A 440 9.96 16.29 -10.50
C THR A 440 10.85 15.93 -11.68
N SER A 441 10.32 15.29 -12.72
CA SER A 441 11.09 14.98 -13.93
C SER A 441 11.64 16.25 -14.59
N SER A 442 10.84 17.32 -14.69
CA SER A 442 11.28 18.63 -15.18
C SER A 442 12.45 19.20 -14.35
N LYS A 443 12.34 19.14 -13.02
CA LYS A 443 13.40 19.59 -12.09
C LYS A 443 14.67 18.75 -12.23
N ILE A 444 14.56 17.43 -12.42
CA ILE A 444 15.70 16.52 -12.63
C ILE A 444 16.41 16.83 -13.95
N VAL A 445 15.67 16.99 -15.05
CA VAL A 445 16.26 17.34 -16.35
C VAL A 445 17.03 18.65 -16.26
N ARG A 446 16.45 19.67 -15.62
CA ARG A 446 17.13 20.95 -15.37
C ARG A 446 18.41 20.77 -14.54
N LEU A 447 18.35 19.97 -13.46
CA LEU A 447 19.51 19.68 -12.61
C LEU A 447 20.66 19.02 -13.38
N LEU A 448 20.35 18.11 -14.31
CA LEU A 448 21.34 17.45 -15.16
C LEU A 448 21.96 18.41 -16.18
N LYS A 449 21.14 19.28 -16.81
CA LYS A 449 21.62 20.33 -17.72
C LYS A 449 22.51 21.36 -17.00
N ASP A 450 22.10 21.81 -15.81
CA ASP A 450 22.89 22.70 -14.95
C ASP A 450 24.24 22.07 -14.53
N ALA A 451 24.29 20.74 -14.40
CA ALA A 451 25.53 19.99 -14.12
C ALA A 451 26.42 19.78 -15.36
N GLY A 452 25.99 20.29 -16.53
CA GLY A 452 26.77 20.31 -17.76
C GLY A 452 26.47 19.19 -18.74
N ALA A 453 25.37 18.44 -18.60
CA ALA A 453 24.94 17.47 -19.62
C ALA A 453 24.67 18.18 -20.96
N LYS A 454 25.16 17.60 -22.06
CA LYS A 454 24.97 18.13 -23.42
C LYS A 454 23.56 17.85 -23.94
N GLU A 455 23.10 16.63 -23.74
CA GLU A 455 21.77 16.13 -24.11
C GLU A 455 21.24 15.27 -22.96
N VAL A 456 19.93 15.33 -22.72
CA VAL A 456 19.25 14.55 -21.66
C VAL A 456 18.09 13.77 -22.28
N HIS A 457 18.21 12.45 -22.31
CA HIS A 457 17.21 11.53 -22.86
C HIS A 457 16.51 10.79 -21.72
N MET A 458 15.24 11.09 -21.48
CA MET A 458 14.44 10.38 -20.48
C MET A 458 13.95 9.04 -21.02
N ARG A 459 14.06 8.00 -20.19
CA ARG A 459 13.49 6.67 -20.42
C ARG A 459 12.69 6.23 -19.19
N ILE A 460 11.43 5.90 -19.37
CA ILE A 460 10.49 5.63 -18.26
C ILE A 460 10.11 4.16 -18.26
N ALA A 461 10.44 3.46 -17.18
CA ALA A 461 10.22 2.01 -17.01
C ALA A 461 8.76 1.63 -16.67
N SER A 462 7.81 2.46 -17.11
CA SER A 462 6.38 2.22 -17.05
C SER A 462 5.70 2.72 -18.33
N PRO A 463 4.52 2.19 -18.66
CA PRO A 463 3.61 2.88 -19.57
C PRO A 463 3.16 4.25 -19.02
N PRO A 464 2.65 5.13 -19.90
CA PRO A 464 2.07 6.40 -19.48
C PRO A 464 0.89 6.18 -18.53
N ILE A 465 0.88 6.86 -17.38
CA ILE A 465 -0.20 6.76 -16.38
C ILE A 465 -1.32 7.71 -16.80
N ILE A 466 -2.44 7.16 -17.26
CA ILE A 466 -3.59 7.92 -17.78
C ILE A 466 -4.81 7.89 -16.85
N GLY A 467 -4.87 6.94 -15.91
CA GLY A 467 -5.99 6.77 -15.00
C GLY A 467 -5.55 6.66 -13.54
N SER A 468 -6.37 7.22 -12.64
CA SER A 468 -6.16 7.12 -11.20
C SER A 468 -6.44 5.71 -10.68
N CYS A 469 -5.64 5.20 -9.76
CA CYS A 469 -5.87 3.91 -9.15
C CYS A 469 -7.01 3.96 -8.13
N TYR A 470 -7.93 2.99 -8.18
CA TYR A 470 -8.99 2.82 -7.18
C TYR A 470 -8.74 1.68 -6.19
N TYR A 471 -7.55 1.06 -6.26
CA TYR A 471 -7.25 -0.21 -5.59
C TYR A 471 -6.14 -0.09 -4.56
N GLY A 472 -5.96 1.10 -3.99
CA GLY A 472 -5.01 1.32 -2.91
C GLY A 472 -3.61 1.78 -3.35
N VAL A 473 -3.56 2.55 -4.44
CA VAL A 473 -2.39 3.37 -4.77
C VAL A 473 -2.85 4.81 -4.78
N ASP A 474 -2.17 5.65 -4.01
CA ASP A 474 -2.30 7.10 -4.05
C ASP A 474 -1.86 7.60 -5.41
N THR A 475 -2.85 7.95 -6.22
CA THR A 475 -2.65 8.65 -7.47
C THR A 475 -3.51 9.89 -7.45
N PRO A 476 -3.04 11.01 -8.00
CA PRO A 476 -3.85 12.21 -8.10
C PRO A 476 -5.06 11.97 -9.01
N SER A 477 -5.96 12.96 -9.04
CA SER A 477 -7.11 12.96 -9.96
C SER A 477 -6.66 12.78 -11.41
N SER A 478 -7.53 12.23 -12.25
CA SER A 478 -7.14 11.95 -13.65
C SER A 478 -6.80 13.23 -14.43
N GLU A 479 -7.33 14.38 -14.02
CA GLU A 479 -7.02 15.70 -14.61
C GLU A 479 -5.60 16.17 -14.26
N GLU A 480 -5.03 15.74 -13.14
CA GLU A 480 -3.67 16.12 -12.75
C GLU A 480 -2.59 15.26 -13.42
N LEU A 481 -2.95 14.08 -13.90
CA LEU A 481 -2.04 13.17 -14.61
C LEU A 481 -1.58 13.79 -15.93
N ILE A 482 -0.27 13.98 -16.10
CA ILE A 482 0.29 14.65 -17.27
C ILE A 482 0.02 13.86 -18.55
N SER A 483 0.12 12.52 -18.49
CA SER A 483 -0.11 11.64 -19.63
C SER A 483 -1.58 11.46 -20.00
N ASN A 484 -2.51 11.90 -19.14
CA ASN A 484 -3.93 11.98 -19.50
C ASN A 484 -4.24 13.25 -20.31
N ARG A 485 -3.45 14.32 -20.14
CA ARG A 485 -3.66 15.63 -20.80
C ARG A 485 -2.75 15.89 -21.98
N MET A 486 -1.58 15.27 -22.01
CA MET A 486 -0.50 15.59 -22.95
C MET A 486 -0.02 14.32 -23.64
N SER A 487 0.22 14.42 -24.94
CA SER A 487 0.94 13.43 -25.73
C SER A 487 2.40 13.30 -25.26
N VAL A 488 3.07 12.21 -25.65
CA VAL A 488 4.49 11.99 -25.28
C VAL A 488 5.39 13.14 -25.71
N GLU A 489 5.13 13.74 -26.87
CA GLU A 489 5.91 14.88 -27.38
C GLU A 489 5.67 16.16 -26.57
N GLU A 490 4.42 16.43 -26.21
CA GLU A 490 4.09 17.56 -25.32
C GLU A 490 4.69 17.36 -23.92
N VAL A 491 4.70 16.13 -23.39
CA VAL A 491 5.39 15.81 -22.12
C VAL A 491 6.90 16.04 -22.26
N ARG A 492 7.52 15.63 -23.37
CA ARG A 492 8.94 15.85 -23.65
C ARG A 492 9.29 17.33 -23.61
N GLU A 493 8.46 18.18 -24.24
CA GLU A 493 8.60 19.63 -24.23
C GLU A 493 8.42 20.21 -22.82
N PHE A 494 7.40 19.76 -22.09
CA PHE A 494 7.12 20.21 -20.73
C PHE A 494 8.27 19.95 -19.76
N ILE A 495 8.85 18.74 -19.79
CA ILE A 495 10.01 18.39 -18.95
C ILE A 495 11.35 18.88 -19.52
N GLN A 496 11.33 19.44 -20.74
CA GLN A 496 12.48 20.03 -21.43
C GLN A 496 13.64 19.05 -21.67
N CYS A 497 13.33 17.79 -21.96
CA CYS A 497 14.33 16.78 -22.34
C CYS A 497 14.49 16.69 -23.87
N ASP A 498 15.61 16.14 -24.33
CA ASP A 498 15.96 16.04 -25.74
C ASP A 498 15.20 14.88 -26.42
N SER A 499 14.91 13.81 -25.68
CA SER A 499 13.98 12.76 -26.12
C SER A 499 13.32 12.10 -24.91
N LEU A 500 12.07 11.64 -25.07
CA LEU A 500 11.32 10.91 -24.06
C LEU A 500 10.79 9.62 -24.67
N ALA A 501 10.92 8.51 -23.95
CA ALA A 501 10.22 7.27 -24.29
C ALA A 501 9.74 6.55 -23.03
N PHE A 502 8.52 6.01 -23.13
CA PHE A 502 7.90 5.16 -22.12
C PHE A 502 7.98 3.70 -22.55
N LEU A 503 7.95 2.78 -21.59
CA LEU A 503 7.70 1.37 -21.85
C LEU A 503 6.27 1.24 -22.40
N SER A 504 6.07 0.67 -23.59
CA SER A 504 4.70 0.57 -24.12
C SER A 504 3.89 -0.48 -23.35
N LEU A 505 2.57 -0.26 -23.24
CA LEU A 505 1.65 -1.23 -22.62
C LEU A 505 1.69 -2.59 -23.34
N GLU A 506 1.83 -2.58 -24.67
CA GLU A 506 2.04 -3.79 -25.48
C GLU A 506 3.29 -4.56 -25.03
N SER A 507 4.42 -3.87 -24.85
CA SER A 507 5.67 -4.51 -24.44
C SER A 507 5.60 -5.07 -23.02
N LEU A 508 4.86 -4.40 -22.14
CA LEU A 508 4.57 -4.91 -20.81
C LEU A 508 3.72 -6.20 -20.90
N GLY A 509 2.72 -6.22 -21.78
CA GLY A 509 1.94 -7.42 -22.08
C GLY A 509 2.78 -8.57 -22.64
N GLU A 510 3.66 -8.29 -23.60
CA GLU A 510 4.62 -9.26 -24.17
C GLU A 510 5.54 -9.86 -23.08
N PHE A 511 6.04 -9.02 -22.18
CA PHE A 511 6.89 -9.46 -21.05
C PHE A 511 6.13 -10.35 -20.06
N LEU A 512 4.87 -10.02 -19.78
CA LEU A 512 4.02 -10.82 -18.89
C LEU A 512 3.60 -12.13 -19.57
N GLY A 513 3.52 -12.16 -20.89
CA GLY A 513 3.19 -13.35 -21.67
C GLY A 513 1.76 -13.84 -21.39
N GLU A 514 1.60 -15.14 -21.18
CA GLU A 514 0.29 -15.75 -20.88
C GLU A 514 -0.34 -15.23 -19.57
N GLU A 515 0.48 -14.67 -18.67
CA GLU A 515 0.00 -14.09 -17.41
C GLU A 515 -0.51 -12.65 -17.57
N ALA A 516 -0.35 -12.00 -18.73
CA ALA A 516 -0.79 -10.61 -18.92
C ALA A 516 -2.25 -10.36 -18.52
N PRO A 517 -3.24 -11.23 -18.85
CA PRO A 517 -4.62 -11.06 -18.40
C PRO A 517 -4.82 -11.16 -16.88
N SER A 518 -3.84 -11.71 -16.15
CA SER A 518 -3.89 -11.89 -14.69
C SER A 518 -3.43 -10.66 -13.91
N PHE A 519 -2.97 -9.62 -14.59
CA PHE A 519 -2.58 -8.34 -14.00
C PHE A 519 -3.63 -7.25 -14.23
N CYS A 520 -3.73 -6.34 -13.27
CA CYS A 520 -4.44 -5.08 -13.39
C CYS A 520 -3.50 -4.04 -13.99
N ASP A 521 -3.91 -3.46 -15.11
CA ASP A 521 -3.23 -2.39 -15.83
C ASP A 521 -4.08 -1.12 -15.93
N ALA A 522 -5.13 -1.00 -15.10
CA ALA A 522 -6.16 0.04 -15.22
C ALA A 522 -5.60 1.48 -15.22
N CYS A 523 -4.48 1.73 -14.54
CA CYS A 523 -3.82 3.03 -14.53
C CYS A 523 -3.25 3.42 -15.91
N PHE A 524 -3.02 2.44 -16.78
CA PHE A 524 -2.47 2.60 -18.13
C PHE A 524 -3.53 2.37 -19.22
N SER A 525 -4.50 1.49 -18.97
CA SER A 525 -5.50 1.07 -19.95
C SER A 525 -6.86 1.76 -19.77
N GLY A 526 -7.14 2.30 -18.58
CA GLY A 526 -8.47 2.77 -18.18
C GLY A 526 -9.50 1.66 -17.91
N ASN A 527 -9.11 0.38 -18.06
CA ASN A 527 -10.00 -0.77 -17.93
C ASN A 527 -9.99 -1.32 -16.49
N TYR A 528 -10.82 -0.74 -15.64
CA TYR A 528 -10.96 -1.13 -14.23
C TYR A 528 -11.71 -2.47 -14.08
N PRO A 529 -11.14 -3.49 -13.42
CA PRO A 529 -11.85 -4.74 -13.16
C PRO A 529 -13.08 -4.58 -12.24
N VAL A 530 -13.04 -3.58 -11.36
CA VAL A 530 -14.13 -3.21 -10.45
C VAL A 530 -14.27 -1.67 -10.45
N LEU A 531 -15.42 -1.16 -10.90
CA LEU A 531 -15.68 0.27 -10.93
C LEU A 531 -16.24 0.78 -9.58
N PRO A 532 -15.94 2.02 -9.18
CA PRO A 532 -16.62 2.65 -8.05
C PRO A 532 -18.13 2.74 -8.27
N ALA A 533 -18.92 2.41 -7.24
CA ALA A 533 -20.38 2.40 -7.34
C ALA A 533 -21.00 3.80 -7.58
N GLU A 534 -20.29 4.86 -7.17
CA GLU A 534 -20.74 6.25 -7.29
C GLU A 534 -20.10 7.01 -8.47
N SER A 535 -19.15 6.40 -9.18
CA SER A 535 -18.59 7.04 -10.38
C SER A 535 -19.64 6.97 -11.50
N LYS A 536 -20.32 8.09 -11.76
CA LYS A 536 -20.90 8.32 -13.09
C LYS A 536 -19.73 8.27 -14.08
N VAL A 537 -19.53 7.14 -14.73
CA VAL A 537 -18.47 6.96 -15.73
C VAL A 537 -18.65 8.03 -16.81
N LYS A 538 -17.76 9.02 -16.82
CA LYS A 538 -17.68 10.05 -17.85
C LYS A 538 -17.12 9.42 -19.11
N ARG A 539 -17.74 9.69 -20.26
CA ARG A 539 -17.06 9.51 -21.54
C ARG A 539 -16.06 10.66 -21.71
N VAL A 540 -14.97 10.39 -22.41
CA VAL A 540 -13.94 11.39 -22.76
C VAL A 540 -14.61 12.68 -23.25
N GLY A 541 -14.47 13.78 -22.51
CA GLY A 541 -14.95 15.12 -22.91
C GLY A 541 -15.72 15.95 -21.88
N ASP A 542 -16.19 15.39 -20.77
CA ASP A 542 -16.99 16.16 -19.79
C ASP A 542 -16.17 16.61 -18.56
N PHE A 543 -16.13 17.91 -18.30
CA PHE A 543 -15.46 18.54 -17.14
C PHE A 543 -16.25 18.33 -15.83
N VAL A 544 -15.56 18.20 -14.68
CA VAL A 544 -16.02 18.10 -13.25
C VAL A 544 -15.49 16.86 -12.50
N ASP A 545 -14.59 17.12 -11.54
CA ASP A 545 -14.23 16.36 -10.33
C ASP A 545 -14.73 14.90 -10.15
N ASP A 546 -13.78 13.97 -10.02
CA ASP A 546 -13.98 12.53 -9.83
C ASP A 546 -14.42 12.15 -8.40
N GLY A 547 -14.64 13.13 -7.53
CA GLY A 547 -15.45 12.99 -6.31
C GLY A 547 -14.91 11.98 -5.30
N LEU A 548 -13.70 11.45 -5.48
CA LEU A 548 -13.02 10.54 -4.58
C LEU A 548 -11.98 11.27 -3.71
N ASN A 549 -11.55 12.48 -4.10
CA ASN A 549 -10.74 13.37 -3.28
C ASN A 549 -11.62 14.34 -2.48
N GLY A 550 -12.18 13.84 -1.37
CA GLY A 550 -12.90 14.69 -0.43
C GLY A 550 -11.95 15.50 0.45
N SER A 551 -11.52 16.68 -0.02
CA SER A 551 -11.13 17.76 0.91
C SER A 551 -12.41 18.29 1.56
N VAL A 552 -12.51 18.16 2.88
CA VAL A 552 -13.70 18.52 3.64
C VAL A 552 -13.54 19.96 4.13
N ASP A 553 -13.94 20.94 3.33
CA ASP A 553 -14.11 22.31 3.82
C ASP A 553 -15.39 22.41 4.65
N ALA A 554 -15.25 22.22 5.96
CA ALA A 554 -16.25 22.60 6.95
C ALA A 554 -16.13 24.10 7.24
N GLY A 555 -16.64 24.93 6.34
CA GLY A 555 -16.79 26.37 6.52
C GLY A 555 -18.27 26.76 6.52
N TRP A 556 -18.88 26.86 7.70
CA TRP A 556 -20.17 27.55 7.84
C TRP A 556 -19.95 29.04 7.53
N THR A 557 -20.46 29.52 6.40
CA THR A 557 -20.68 30.95 6.19
C THR A 557 -22.14 31.18 5.83
N GLU A 558 -22.86 31.81 6.75
CA GLU A 558 -24.19 32.37 6.53
C GLU A 558 -24.16 33.33 5.34
N THR A 559 -24.93 33.03 4.30
CA THR A 559 -25.26 34.03 3.27
C THR A 559 -26.76 34.30 3.30
N HIS A 560 -27.07 35.53 3.67
CA HIS A 560 -28.41 36.12 3.68
C HIS A 560 -29.18 35.85 2.38
N VAL A 561 -30.38 35.29 2.54
CA VAL A 561 -31.38 35.17 1.49
C VAL A 561 -31.91 36.57 1.16
N ASN A 562 -31.74 37.00 -0.08
CA ASN A 562 -32.57 38.07 -0.66
C ASN A 562 -33.37 37.49 -1.82
N GLN A 563 -34.69 37.44 -1.61
CA GLN A 563 -35.69 37.00 -2.57
C GLN A 563 -35.89 38.04 -3.67
N THR A 564 -35.98 37.60 -4.93
CA THR A 564 -36.97 38.12 -5.88
C THR A 564 -37.26 37.03 -6.94
N PRO A 565 -38.53 36.78 -7.29
CA PRO A 565 -38.91 35.65 -8.14
C PRO A 565 -39.07 36.06 -9.61
N VAL A 566 -38.67 35.17 -10.54
CA VAL A 566 -39.11 35.21 -11.94
C VAL A 566 -39.87 33.93 -12.24
N LYS A 567 -41.17 34.09 -12.54
CA LYS A 567 -42.08 33.08 -13.07
C LYS A 567 -41.70 32.70 -14.50
N VAL A 568 -41.75 31.40 -14.82
CA VAL A 568 -42.23 30.95 -16.14
C VAL A 568 -43.10 29.70 -15.92
N GLU A 569 -44.38 29.85 -16.25
CA GLU A 569 -45.41 28.80 -16.31
C GLU A 569 -45.26 28.00 -17.61
N GLY A 570 -45.61 26.70 -17.58
CA GLY A 570 -45.59 25.86 -18.78
C GLY A 570 -45.99 24.41 -18.52
N THR A 571 -47.24 24.21 -18.11
CA THR A 571 -47.93 22.91 -18.05
C THR A 571 -48.09 22.30 -19.45
N ILE A 572 -48.03 20.97 -19.61
CA ILE A 572 -49.07 20.10 -20.23
C ILE A 572 -48.54 18.68 -20.56
N SER A 573 -49.15 17.75 -19.83
CA SER A 573 -49.83 16.50 -20.24
C SER A 573 -49.17 15.39 -21.06
N CYS A 574 -49.55 14.19 -20.58
CA CYS A 574 -49.30 12.85 -21.08
C CYS A 574 -50.48 12.43 -21.97
N GLN A 575 -50.23 11.88 -23.17
CA GLN A 575 -51.19 11.04 -23.89
C GLN A 575 -50.50 9.94 -24.72
N LYS A 576 -51.03 8.73 -24.56
CA LYS A 576 -50.80 7.50 -25.35
C LYS A 576 -51.12 7.71 -26.83
N LYS A 577 -50.40 6.98 -27.70
CA LYS A 577 -50.96 6.40 -28.94
C LYS A 577 -50.17 5.16 -29.36
N GLU A 578 -50.86 4.02 -29.37
CA GLU A 578 -50.50 2.82 -30.11
C GLU A 578 -50.69 3.07 -31.62
N LYS A 579 -49.84 2.45 -32.45
CA LYS A 579 -50.30 1.87 -33.73
C LYS A 579 -49.34 0.80 -34.25
N ALA A 580 -49.95 -0.14 -34.95
CA ALA A 580 -49.54 -1.50 -35.19
C ALA A 580 -48.61 -1.73 -36.40
N VAL A 581 -48.13 -2.97 -36.40
CA VAL A 581 -47.31 -3.74 -37.35
C VAL A 581 -47.93 -3.86 -38.75
N ASN A 582 -47.07 -4.00 -39.78
CA ASN A 582 -47.29 -4.90 -40.91
C ASN A 582 -45.94 -5.32 -41.54
N ASP A 583 -45.74 -6.65 -41.63
CA ASP A 583 -45.28 -7.45 -42.79
C ASP A 583 -44.07 -6.99 -43.63
N THR A 584 -43.15 -7.80 -44.17
CA THR A 584 -43.03 -9.25 -44.43
C THR A 584 -41.61 -9.50 -44.96
N SER A 585 -40.99 -10.65 -44.65
CA SER A 585 -40.40 -11.58 -45.66
C SER A 585 -39.60 -12.70 -44.98
N ALA A 586 -40.07 -13.92 -45.25
CA ALA A 586 -39.47 -15.21 -44.93
C ALA A 586 -38.30 -15.53 -45.86
N SER A 587 -37.29 -16.30 -45.46
CA SER A 587 -37.13 -17.77 -45.66
C SER A 587 -35.61 -17.98 -45.92
N SER A 588 -34.90 -19.07 -45.62
CA SER A 588 -35.17 -20.49 -45.40
C SER A 588 -33.92 -21.12 -44.72
N VAL A 589 -34.03 -21.92 -43.65
CA VAL A 589 -34.25 -23.39 -43.51
C VAL A 589 -32.99 -24.27 -43.76
N GLN A 590 -32.57 -25.02 -42.71
CA GLN A 590 -32.46 -26.50 -42.60
C GLN A 590 -31.33 -26.89 -41.60
N ASP A 591 -31.63 -27.34 -40.38
CA ASP A 591 -32.15 -28.66 -39.90
C ASP A 591 -31.17 -29.83 -40.01
N SER A 592 -30.87 -30.47 -38.86
CA SER A 592 -31.14 -31.90 -38.65
C SER A 592 -30.96 -32.31 -37.17
N SER A 593 -31.66 -33.39 -36.84
CA SER A 593 -32.30 -33.71 -35.56
C SER A 593 -31.95 -35.12 -35.04
N SER A 594 -32.18 -35.41 -33.75
CA SER A 594 -32.79 -36.66 -33.21
C SER A 594 -32.81 -36.59 -31.65
N LYS A 595 -33.96 -36.57 -30.93
CA LYS A 595 -34.96 -37.62 -30.55
C LYS A 595 -34.35 -38.76 -29.67
N ALA A 596 -34.91 -39.25 -28.55
CA ALA A 596 -36.30 -39.26 -28.04
C ALA A 596 -36.44 -39.64 -26.53
N ASN A 597 -37.54 -39.15 -25.93
CA ASN A 597 -38.54 -39.76 -25.03
C ASN A 597 -38.22 -40.63 -23.78
N GLY A 598 -38.93 -40.28 -22.69
CA GLY A 598 -39.37 -41.20 -21.63
C GLY A 598 -40.16 -40.46 -20.54
N ASN A 599 -41.45 -40.78 -20.38
CA ASN A 599 -42.50 -40.00 -19.71
C ASN A 599 -42.90 -40.66 -18.35
N ILE A 600 -43.72 -39.97 -17.53
CA ILE A 600 -44.82 -40.48 -16.63
C ILE A 600 -44.80 -40.03 -15.13
N ARG A 601 -45.90 -39.30 -14.81
CA ARG A 601 -46.73 -39.19 -13.56
C ARG A 601 -46.42 -38.19 -12.44
N ASN A 602 -47.27 -37.14 -12.42
CA ASN A 602 -47.85 -36.50 -11.22
C ASN A 602 -49.05 -37.30 -10.69
N PRO A 603 -49.51 -37.03 -9.45
CA PRO A 603 -50.77 -36.28 -9.32
C PRO A 603 -50.78 -35.17 -8.25
N LYS A 604 -51.75 -34.26 -8.48
CA LYS A 604 -52.14 -33.03 -7.77
C LYS A 604 -52.78 -33.28 -6.39
N GLN A 605 -52.83 -32.26 -5.52
CA GLN A 605 -54.05 -31.61 -4.94
C GLN A 605 -53.69 -30.63 -3.77
N THR A 606 -53.92 -29.32 -3.90
CA THR A 606 -55.07 -28.47 -3.42
C THR A 606 -54.75 -27.77 -2.07
N LEU A 607 -54.38 -26.48 -2.00
CA LEU A 607 -55.17 -25.22 -1.91
C LEU A 607 -55.93 -24.94 -0.58
N LEU A 608 -55.59 -23.78 0.04
CA LEU A 608 -56.39 -22.81 0.83
C LEU A 608 -56.22 -22.69 2.39
N PRO A 609 -56.50 -21.49 2.99
CA PRO A 609 -55.57 -20.79 3.91
C PRO A 609 -56.15 -20.24 5.26
N PHE A 610 -55.28 -19.61 6.09
CA PHE A 610 -55.52 -18.63 7.20
C PHE A 610 -56.37 -19.09 8.42
N PRO A 611 -56.21 -18.54 9.67
CA PRO A 611 -56.19 -17.10 10.00
C PRO A 611 -55.32 -16.62 11.18
N SER A 612 -55.27 -15.28 11.31
CA SER A 612 -54.83 -14.46 12.44
C SER A 612 -55.97 -14.22 13.45
N GLU A 613 -55.69 -14.12 14.75
CA GLU A 613 -56.16 -13.06 15.68
C GLU A 613 -55.73 -13.29 17.16
N TYR A 614 -55.70 -12.19 17.93
CA TYR A 614 -55.14 -11.92 19.27
C TYR A 614 -55.88 -12.58 20.47
N PRO A 615 -55.39 -12.46 21.74
CA PRO A 615 -55.78 -11.29 22.56
C PRO A 615 -54.69 -10.69 23.48
N VAL A 616 -54.87 -9.40 23.75
CA VAL A 616 -54.28 -8.56 24.80
C VAL A 616 -54.80 -8.99 26.18
N ARG A 617 -53.95 -8.93 27.23
CA ARG A 617 -54.41 -8.79 28.63
C ARG A 617 -53.46 -7.89 29.42
N ASP A 618 -54.04 -6.80 29.89
CA ASP A 618 -53.54 -5.87 30.90
C ASP A 618 -53.97 -6.35 32.29
N MET A 619 -53.09 -6.28 33.29
CA MET A 619 -53.50 -6.06 34.69
C MET A 619 -52.34 -5.56 35.55
N ALA A 620 -52.66 -4.60 36.41
CA ALA A 620 -51.79 -3.61 37.01
C ALA A 620 -51.30 -3.92 38.45
N SER A 621 -50.29 -3.13 38.84
CA SER A 621 -49.88 -2.75 40.21
C SER A 621 -49.04 -3.79 40.98
N THR A 622 -48.00 -3.46 41.74
CA THR A 622 -47.80 -2.32 42.65
C THR A 622 -46.31 -2.16 43.06
N LYS A 623 -45.96 -0.91 43.44
CA LYS A 623 -44.89 -0.44 44.38
C LYS A 623 -43.44 -0.42 43.87
N LYS A 624 -42.90 0.77 43.54
CA LYS A 624 -42.24 1.77 44.44
C LYS A 624 -40.99 1.24 45.16
N LEU A 625 -39.80 1.66 44.71
CA LEU A 625 -38.86 2.44 45.53
C LEU A 625 -37.80 3.10 44.61
N THR A 626 -37.93 4.41 44.41
CA THR A 626 -36.87 5.29 43.92
C THR A 626 -36.23 5.96 45.13
N GLY A 627 -34.91 5.84 45.25
CA GLY A 627 -34.10 6.55 46.24
C GLY A 627 -33.05 7.38 45.50
N LEU A 628 -33.16 8.69 45.61
CA LEU A 628 -32.18 9.69 45.16
C LEU A 628 -32.10 10.75 46.25
N ILE A 629 -30.91 11.36 46.38
CA ILE A 629 -30.54 12.54 47.17
C ILE A 629 -29.75 12.24 48.47
N GLY A 630 -28.43 12.44 48.38
CA GLY A 630 -27.81 13.58 49.06
C GLY A 630 -26.80 13.29 50.18
N PRO A 631 -25.74 14.11 50.33
CA PRO A 631 -24.46 13.71 50.90
C PRO A 631 -24.24 14.18 52.34
N THR A 632 -23.31 13.54 53.07
CA THR A 632 -22.72 14.15 54.28
C THR A 632 -21.27 13.68 54.49
N ARG A 633 -20.41 14.68 54.71
CA ARG A 633 -18.99 14.62 55.11
C ARG A 633 -18.77 13.76 56.37
N LEU A 634 -17.56 13.20 56.57
CA LEU A 634 -16.48 13.79 57.40
C LEU A 634 -15.40 12.75 57.83
N LEU A 635 -14.14 13.20 57.80
CA LEU A 635 -12.88 12.73 58.46
C LEU A 635 -12.30 11.34 58.13
N LEU A 636 -11.06 11.17 57.65
CA LEU A 636 -9.69 11.52 58.15
C LEU A 636 -9.02 10.27 58.74
N ALA A 637 -7.97 9.74 58.09
CA ALA A 637 -6.70 9.34 58.72
C ALA A 637 -5.82 8.47 57.80
N THR A 638 -4.61 8.98 57.65
CA THR A 638 -3.32 8.53 57.09
C THR A 638 -2.83 7.14 57.56
N ALA A 639 -2.16 6.40 56.66
CA ALA A 639 -0.93 5.59 56.87
C ALA A 639 -0.58 4.89 55.52
N ILE A 640 0.42 5.33 54.75
CA ILE A 640 1.84 4.91 54.78
C ILE A 640 2.01 3.38 54.93
N VAL A 641 2.22 2.66 53.82
CA VAL A 641 3.49 2.06 53.33
C VAL A 641 3.36 1.86 51.82
#